data_AF-A0A2J6WXQ5-F1
#
_entry.id   AF-A0A2J6WXQ5-F1
#
_cell.length_a   1.000
_cell.length_b   1.000
_cell.length_c   1.000
_cell.angle_alpha   90.00
_cell.angle_beta   90.00
_cell.angle_gamma   90.00
#
_symmetry.space_group_name_H-M   'P 1'
#
loop_
_entity.id
_entity.type
_entity.pdbx_description
1 polymer ?
#
loop_
_entity_poly.entity_id
_entity_poly.type
_entity_poly.pdbx_seq_one_letter_code
_entity_poly.pdbx_strand_id
1 'polypeptide(L)'
;MLTRRIRAYRPPRRMRGQSIPLLALMIVVLIGMVALSVDVGRTFSEERRAVAAANAASLSAMNTYIRRPAGTTNKVIYDSIVNSLRSNGIDIENNPNIRMEAYYLNGRGEPIEGGARINPDGTVAPDNVAYIQVNLEGDVDTFFARVVNQNQLPIGATAYAGTCPPTDGVYPIAVNNEYISGNEFRNPGDANGDGKPDNNWQKLTSGTYKGFTKMRLYPTDGNLPGQFGWLRWLDGRGASGANANSNQELELALTGTGSLSKGFMEVVPWPATNLPRPASYPERPGELNVGDWVYGSSGYNNSVGVRNALDAHIAAGTRMVLPIYDVAVGQGSNAAFRVVRFGLFVLTAYGQERGKPYLDLIFLGDPNRQGTACSATPPPPENTSVVRLTGGVELWPEYQIVVNERRPVQYVVILDVSGSMNANFIGQGIVNGRVTQCTNGPPGSPPAQSCGQPQYAWNPVQERRIYVAKEAIKLLIRQTNMPGNPGYDPTQPIDSMALVWFTHNVPSTNILPFQSNPNTLIQAVNNAGAYQGDPYKTSGGTNGTGGLYRASQLLANAPRTTNQLGKEWIYRRAIIFVTDGVTNTFFNANNSNVNAGSSSMTTYPNGHACRKDEVLEDALCQTTEVGGKYNGMDRPITQMVNMANTIKSNQSIQTDIYVLALSSIPATGLRDGVASTPRHFYTAETLESGPDGLNNVDRIMLAINAEIERGPCMSGSDGEWRATIPGNHFQSVGGLSYPNVGEVILQDISTNSIYRAPIVAGTDGRVRYTFEEIPRGTYRMQAYLFYRHPLDPPTAQPRMYSQIFTNGSTQSDMVVVLEPNGQGAGFISTIEQNLRLRLDGNVCSVN
;
A
#
# COMPACT_ATOMS: atom_id res chain seq x y z
N MET A 1 -22.37 84.47 10.61
CA MET A 1 -21.83 85.03 11.87
C MET A 1 -20.83 84.05 12.46
N LEU A 2 -19.68 84.60 12.94
CA LEU A 2 -18.74 84.06 13.94
C LEU A 2 -17.86 82.86 13.55
N THR A 3 -16.65 83.10 13.01
CA THR A 3 -15.34 83.30 13.68
C THR A 3 -14.62 82.04 14.16
N ARG A 4 -13.60 81.67 13.36
CA ARG A 4 -12.50 80.74 13.64
C ARG A 4 -11.64 81.27 14.81
N ARG A 5 -11.43 80.49 15.87
CA ARG A 5 -10.36 80.71 16.87
C ARG A 5 -9.23 79.70 16.66
N ILE A 6 -8.04 80.24 16.40
CA ILE A 6 -6.76 79.54 16.35
C ILE A 6 -6.26 79.39 17.80
N ARG A 7 -5.85 78.17 18.19
CA ARG A 7 -5.19 77.90 19.48
C ARG A 7 -3.70 77.62 19.19
N ALA A 8 -2.82 78.50 19.67
CA ALA A 8 -1.38 78.39 19.49
C ALA A 8 -0.78 77.25 20.32
N TYR A 9 0.04 76.42 19.68
CA TYR A 9 0.78 75.31 20.28
C TYR A 9 2.15 75.83 20.78
N ARG A 10 2.44 75.67 22.08
CA ARG A 10 3.77 75.98 22.65
C ARG A 10 4.68 74.76 22.47
N PRO A 11 5.86 74.87 21.82
CA PRO A 11 6.79 73.76 21.74
C PRO A 11 7.53 73.54 23.07
N PRO A 12 7.71 72.28 23.52
CA PRO A 12 8.45 71.97 24.74
C PRO A 12 9.97 72.19 24.56
N ARG A 13 10.61 72.67 25.63
CA ARG A 13 12.06 72.90 25.74
C ARG A 13 12.85 71.60 25.51
N ARG A 14 13.76 71.61 24.53
CA ARG A 14 14.79 70.56 24.35
C ARG A 14 15.79 70.62 25.50
N MET A 15 15.84 69.57 26.33
CA MET A 15 16.96 69.32 27.23
C MET A 15 18.12 68.74 26.42
N ARG A 16 19.20 69.51 26.26
CA ARG A 16 20.46 69.04 25.67
C ARG A 16 21.19 68.19 26.73
N GLY A 17 21.34 66.88 26.48
CA GLY A 17 22.07 65.96 27.36
C GLY A 17 21.75 64.47 27.17
N GLN A 18 20.59 64.12 26.59
CA GLN A 18 20.16 62.72 26.45
C GLN A 18 20.78 61.96 25.27
N SER A 19 21.43 62.65 24.34
CA SER A 19 22.08 62.03 23.18
C SER A 19 23.40 61.32 23.51
N ILE A 20 24.12 61.74 24.56
CA ILE A 20 25.41 61.13 24.94
C ILE A 20 25.22 59.69 25.47
N PRO A 21 24.28 59.39 26.39
CA PRO A 21 24.05 58.02 26.84
C PRO A 21 23.56 57.09 25.73
N LEU A 22 22.70 57.58 24.82
CA LEU A 22 22.21 56.79 23.68
C LEU A 22 23.31 56.51 22.65
N LEU A 23 24.18 57.50 22.38
CA LEU A 23 25.33 57.32 21.49
C LEU A 23 26.34 56.35 22.11
N ALA A 24 26.62 56.46 23.42
CA ALA A 24 27.48 55.53 24.15
C ALA A 24 26.91 54.10 24.11
N LEU A 25 25.60 53.93 24.31
CA LEU A 25 24.93 52.63 24.21
C LEU A 25 25.01 52.05 22.79
N MET A 26 24.78 52.88 21.75
CA MET A 26 24.91 52.44 20.36
C MET A 26 26.35 52.03 20.01
N ILE A 27 27.35 52.75 20.48
CA ILE A 27 28.76 52.40 20.27
C ILE A 27 29.10 51.08 20.96
N VAL A 28 28.61 50.86 22.19
CA VAL A 28 28.79 49.58 22.91
C VAL A 28 28.13 48.42 22.16
N VAL A 29 26.91 48.62 21.62
CA VAL A 29 26.21 47.61 20.82
C VAL A 29 26.96 47.31 19.52
N LEU A 30 27.44 48.33 18.81
CA LEU A 30 28.21 48.16 17.58
C LEU A 30 29.54 47.45 17.82
N ILE A 31 30.27 47.81 18.88
CA ILE A 31 31.50 47.13 19.28
C ILE A 31 31.19 45.68 19.68
N GLY A 32 30.09 45.43 20.41
CA GLY A 32 29.63 44.09 20.77
C GLY A 32 29.29 43.21 19.55
N MET A 33 28.71 43.78 18.50
CA MET A 33 28.43 43.07 17.24
C MET A 33 29.71 42.75 16.46
N VAL A 34 30.66 43.70 16.38
CA VAL A 34 31.96 43.47 15.73
C VAL A 34 32.77 42.42 16.49
N ALA A 35 32.78 42.51 17.81
CA ALA A 35 33.37 41.53 18.72
C ALA A 35 32.84 40.11 18.46
N LEU A 36 31.52 39.95 18.44
CA LEU A 36 30.87 38.66 18.17
C LEU A 36 31.19 38.15 16.76
N SER A 37 31.23 39.04 15.76
CA SER A 37 31.60 38.67 14.39
C SER A 37 33.05 38.17 14.28
N VAL A 38 33.98 38.74 15.04
CA VAL A 38 35.40 38.33 15.04
C VAL A 38 35.57 37.00 15.77
N ASP A 39 34.96 36.84 16.94
CA ASP A 39 35.05 35.60 17.71
C ASP A 39 34.40 34.43 16.97
N VAL A 40 33.19 34.61 16.40
CA VAL A 40 32.52 33.58 15.57
C VAL A 40 33.34 33.27 14.31
N GLY A 41 33.90 34.28 13.65
CA GLY A 41 34.73 34.09 12.46
C GLY A 41 36.00 33.28 12.75
N ARG A 42 36.65 33.53 13.89
CA ARG A 42 37.82 32.76 14.34
C ARG A 42 37.44 31.34 14.71
N THR A 43 36.38 31.14 15.49
CA THR A 43 35.91 29.79 15.88
C THR A 43 35.55 28.95 14.66
N PHE A 44 34.84 29.52 13.69
CA PHE A 44 34.49 28.83 12.45
C PHE A 44 35.73 28.48 11.59
N SER A 45 36.74 29.34 11.59
CA SER A 45 38.02 29.06 10.92
C SER A 45 38.77 27.90 11.59
N GLU A 46 38.81 27.86 12.93
CA GLU A 46 39.42 26.76 13.67
C GLU A 46 38.63 25.45 13.53
N GLU A 47 37.29 25.52 13.49
CA GLU A 47 36.43 24.36 13.26
C GLU A 47 36.67 23.75 11.87
N ARG A 48 36.76 24.57 10.82
CA ARG A 48 37.13 24.08 9.47
C ARG A 48 38.50 23.42 9.44
N ARG A 49 39.46 23.97 10.19
CA ARG A 49 40.80 23.42 10.31
C ARG A 49 40.78 22.08 11.06
N ALA A 50 40.00 21.98 12.14
CA ALA A 50 39.80 20.75 12.89
C ALA A 50 39.16 19.65 12.02
N VAL A 51 38.15 19.99 11.21
CA VAL A 51 37.51 19.05 10.26
C VAL A 51 38.50 18.57 9.20
N ALA A 52 39.30 19.49 8.62
CA ALA A 52 40.32 19.12 7.65
C ALA A 52 41.39 18.20 8.26
N ALA A 53 41.86 18.52 9.46
CA ALA A 53 42.84 17.73 10.19
C ALA A 53 42.30 16.34 10.60
N ALA A 54 41.05 16.26 11.07
CA ALA A 54 40.41 15.00 11.43
C ALA A 54 40.26 14.08 10.21
N ASN A 55 39.85 14.61 9.05
CA ASN A 55 39.76 13.86 7.79
C ASN A 55 41.12 13.35 7.30
N ALA A 56 42.15 14.18 7.38
CA ALA A 56 43.51 13.77 7.04
C ALA A 56 44.04 12.70 8.02
N ALA A 57 43.69 12.81 9.30
CA ALA A 57 44.10 11.88 10.34
C ALA A 57 43.41 10.52 10.22
N SER A 58 42.10 10.46 9.98
CA SER A 58 41.37 9.21 9.75
C SER A 58 41.87 8.49 8.50
N LEU A 59 42.13 9.23 7.42
CA LEU A 59 42.68 8.69 6.17
C LEU A 59 44.09 8.12 6.35
N SER A 60 44.97 8.85 7.05
CA SER A 60 46.33 8.41 7.39
C SER A 60 46.32 7.12 8.24
N ALA A 61 45.44 7.08 9.25
CA ALA A 61 45.26 5.92 10.11
C ALA A 61 44.81 4.69 9.31
N MET A 62 43.80 4.86 8.46
CA MET A 62 43.25 3.77 7.66
C MET A 62 44.24 3.28 6.62
N ASN A 63 45.01 4.18 5.99
CA ASN A 63 46.07 3.80 5.06
C ASN A 63 47.21 3.02 5.76
N THR A 64 47.58 3.43 6.98
CA THR A 64 48.56 2.69 7.80
C THR A 64 48.01 1.31 8.18
N TYR A 65 46.74 1.25 8.58
CA TYR A 65 46.06 0.01 8.95
C TYR A 65 45.97 -0.96 7.76
N ILE A 66 45.61 -0.51 6.55
CA ILE A 66 45.51 -1.36 5.34
C ILE A 66 46.88 -1.91 4.92
N ARG A 67 47.96 -1.13 5.09
CA ARG A 67 49.33 -1.51 4.67
C ARG A 67 50.09 -2.32 5.73
N ARG A 68 49.48 -2.57 6.89
CA ARG A 68 50.18 -3.12 8.05
C ARG A 68 50.60 -4.59 7.84
N PRO A 69 51.80 -4.99 8.26
CA PRO A 69 52.13 -6.40 8.48
C PRO A 69 51.28 -7.00 9.61
N ALA A 70 51.04 -8.32 9.56
CA ALA A 70 50.40 -9.04 10.66
C ALA A 70 51.20 -8.83 11.97
N GLY A 71 50.50 -8.53 13.08
CA GLY A 71 51.12 -8.23 14.39
C GLY A 71 51.46 -6.75 14.64
N THR A 72 51.06 -5.83 13.77
CA THR A 72 51.22 -4.38 14.01
C THR A 72 50.41 -3.93 15.22
N THR A 73 51.01 -3.10 16.09
CA THR A 73 50.38 -2.61 17.33
C THR A 73 49.58 -1.32 17.13
N ASN A 74 48.65 -1.06 18.05
CA ASN A 74 47.85 0.17 18.09
C ASN A 74 48.71 1.42 18.16
N LYS A 75 49.86 1.38 18.84
CA LYS A 75 50.84 2.47 18.84
C LYS A 75 51.21 2.96 17.43
N VAL A 76 51.43 2.06 16.47
CA VAL A 76 51.82 2.45 15.10
C VAL A 76 50.69 3.20 14.40
N ILE A 77 49.44 2.76 14.60
CA ILE A 77 48.25 3.41 14.03
C ILE A 77 48.01 4.77 14.73
N TYR A 78 48.14 4.82 16.06
CA TYR A 78 48.02 6.04 16.85
C TYR A 78 49.06 7.10 16.42
N ASP A 79 50.34 6.71 16.30
CA ASP A 79 51.41 7.63 15.87
C ASP A 79 51.12 8.21 14.47
N SER A 80 50.47 7.45 13.57
CA SER A 80 50.07 7.95 12.24
C SER A 80 48.95 8.99 12.28
N ILE A 81 48.06 8.91 13.28
CA ILE A 81 47.01 9.91 13.56
C ILE A 81 47.68 11.18 14.06
N VAL A 82 48.52 11.09 15.10
CA VAL A 82 49.21 12.25 15.71
C VAL A 82 50.09 12.98 14.71
N ASN A 83 50.86 12.26 13.89
CA ASN A 83 51.70 12.87 12.86
C ASN A 83 50.87 13.61 11.79
N SER A 84 49.69 13.10 11.44
CA SER A 84 48.77 13.75 10.50
C SER A 84 48.10 14.99 11.11
N LEU A 85 47.78 14.96 12.40
CA LEU A 85 47.27 16.14 13.12
C LEU A 85 48.34 17.24 13.19
N ARG A 86 49.58 16.87 13.52
CA ARG A 86 50.71 17.81 13.61
C ARG A 86 51.03 18.46 12.26
N SER A 87 50.93 17.74 11.15
CA SER A 87 51.14 18.31 9.81
C SER A 87 50.03 19.29 9.40
N ASN A 88 48.83 19.17 9.96
CA ASN A 88 47.74 20.15 9.85
C ASN A 88 47.81 21.26 10.92
N GLY A 89 48.87 21.22 11.75
CA GLY A 89 49.18 22.18 12.81
C GLY A 89 48.25 22.11 14.02
N ILE A 90 47.73 20.92 14.32
CA ILE A 90 47.09 20.58 15.60
C ILE A 90 48.08 19.73 16.39
N ASP A 91 48.56 20.25 17.52
CA ASP A 91 49.46 19.53 18.42
C ASP A 91 48.70 19.12 19.69
N ILE A 92 48.38 17.83 19.80
CA ILE A 92 47.65 17.26 20.95
C ILE A 92 48.57 16.88 22.12
N GLU A 93 49.89 16.80 21.90
CA GLU A 93 50.83 16.38 22.95
C GLU A 93 51.23 17.57 23.84
N ASN A 94 51.29 18.77 23.27
CA ASN A 94 51.69 20.00 23.96
C ASN A 94 50.53 20.96 24.28
N ASN A 95 49.29 20.62 23.90
CA ASN A 95 48.12 21.45 24.15
C ASN A 95 47.05 20.70 24.96
N PRO A 96 46.87 21.01 26.27
CA PRO A 96 45.89 20.32 27.12
C PRO A 96 44.43 20.64 26.77
N ASN A 97 44.18 21.65 25.93
CA ASN A 97 42.84 22.08 25.55
C ASN A 97 42.27 21.34 24.34
N ILE A 98 43.02 20.37 23.77
CA ILE A 98 42.57 19.56 22.63
C ILE A 98 42.65 18.09 23.02
N ARG A 99 41.56 17.37 22.84
CA ARG A 99 41.43 15.93 23.09
C ARG A 99 41.17 15.20 21.78
N MET A 100 41.79 14.04 21.64
CA MET A 100 41.59 13.15 20.52
C MET A 100 41.13 11.79 21.02
N GLU A 101 40.05 11.28 20.43
CA GLU A 101 39.61 9.89 20.59
C GLU A 101 39.54 9.23 19.22
N ALA A 102 40.03 8.00 19.11
CA ALA A 102 39.99 7.25 17.86
C ALA A 102 39.51 5.82 18.08
N TYR A 103 38.74 5.30 17.12
CA TYR A 103 38.06 4.01 17.24
C TYR A 103 38.21 3.14 15.99
N TYR A 104 38.32 1.83 16.20
CA TYR A 104 38.16 0.83 15.16
C TYR A 104 36.69 0.42 15.06
N LEU A 105 36.11 0.54 13.87
CA LEU A 105 34.72 0.20 13.61
C LEU A 105 34.61 -1.00 12.66
N ASN A 106 33.61 -1.85 12.91
CA ASN A 106 33.24 -2.95 12.03
C ASN A 106 32.52 -2.43 10.76
N GLY A 107 32.16 -3.34 9.85
CA GLY A 107 31.41 -3.00 8.62
C GLY A 107 30.03 -2.35 8.84
N ARG A 108 29.54 -2.32 10.09
CA ARG A 108 28.26 -1.75 10.52
C ARG A 108 28.41 -0.40 11.23
N GLY A 109 29.63 0.13 11.33
CA GLY A 109 29.90 1.39 12.04
C GLY A 109 29.96 1.28 13.57
N GLU A 110 29.99 0.06 14.11
CA GLU A 110 30.04 -0.19 15.56
C GLU A 110 31.49 -0.46 16.02
N PRO A 111 31.88 -0.04 17.24
CA PRO A 111 33.20 -0.34 17.77
C PRO A 111 33.46 -1.85 17.93
N ILE A 112 34.65 -2.32 17.56
CA ILE A 112 35.00 -3.76 17.57
C ILE A 112 35.30 -4.26 18.99
N GLU A 113 34.78 -5.44 19.32
CA GLU A 113 34.96 -6.10 20.60
C GLU A 113 36.44 -6.51 20.83
N GLY A 114 37.01 -6.19 22.00
CA GLY A 114 38.39 -6.57 22.37
C GLY A 114 39.50 -5.55 22.07
N GLY A 115 39.18 -4.34 21.62
CA GLY A 115 40.20 -3.32 21.34
C GLY A 115 39.68 -2.07 20.65
N ALA A 116 38.39 -1.75 20.82
CA ALA A 116 37.64 -0.70 20.12
C ALA A 116 38.32 0.68 20.04
N ARG A 117 39.19 1.04 20.98
CA ARG A 117 39.89 2.33 21.04
C ARG A 117 41.32 2.21 20.52
N ILE A 118 41.72 3.16 19.68
CA ILE A 118 43.09 3.30 19.22
C ILE A 118 43.86 4.09 20.28
N ASN A 119 44.58 3.40 21.15
CA ASN A 119 45.41 3.97 22.20
C ASN A 119 46.91 3.84 21.86
N PRO A 120 47.80 4.66 22.46
CA PRO A 120 49.25 4.53 22.30
C PRO A 120 49.81 3.36 23.12
N ASP A 121 49.27 2.15 22.94
CA ASP A 121 49.65 0.94 23.67
C ASP A 121 50.22 -0.15 22.76
N GLY A 122 50.72 -1.22 23.38
CA GLY A 122 51.30 -2.37 22.71
C GLY A 122 50.28 -3.41 22.23
N THR A 123 48.98 -3.14 22.32
CA THR A 123 47.96 -4.11 21.88
C THR A 123 47.99 -4.25 20.37
N VAL A 124 47.81 -5.47 19.87
CA VAL A 124 47.80 -5.73 18.42
C VAL A 124 46.53 -5.15 17.82
N ALA A 125 46.65 -4.44 16.71
CA ALA A 125 45.51 -3.88 16.01
C ALA A 125 44.55 -5.02 15.58
N PRO A 126 43.25 -4.93 15.88
CA PRO A 126 42.29 -5.99 15.61
C PRO A 126 42.18 -6.28 14.11
N ASP A 127 41.85 -7.52 13.77
CA ASP A 127 41.51 -7.89 12.40
C ASP A 127 40.05 -7.52 12.07
N ASN A 128 39.73 -7.39 10.78
CA ASN A 128 38.38 -7.07 10.27
C ASN A 128 37.82 -5.66 10.59
N VAL A 129 38.68 -4.66 10.83
CA VAL A 129 38.26 -3.24 10.81
C VAL A 129 37.81 -2.84 9.40
N ALA A 130 36.62 -2.22 9.33
CA ALA A 130 36.08 -1.65 8.10
C ALA A 130 36.20 -0.12 8.04
N TYR A 131 36.12 0.56 9.20
CA TYR A 131 36.31 2.01 9.30
C TYR A 131 37.18 2.39 10.51
N ILE A 132 37.90 3.51 10.39
CA ILE A 132 38.54 4.20 11.51
C ILE A 132 37.86 5.55 11.71
N GLN A 133 37.44 5.81 12.94
CA GLN A 133 36.90 7.10 13.38
C GLN A 133 37.96 7.88 14.13
N VAL A 134 38.09 9.17 13.85
CA VAL A 134 38.87 10.13 14.64
C VAL A 134 37.96 11.26 15.09
N ASN A 135 37.86 11.45 16.39
CA ASN A 135 37.14 12.54 17.03
C ASN A 135 38.15 13.52 17.64
N LEU A 136 38.02 14.79 17.31
CA LEU A 136 38.76 15.90 17.90
C LEU A 136 37.79 16.79 18.65
N GLU A 137 38.11 17.11 19.89
CA GLU A 137 37.35 18.04 20.72
C GLU A 137 38.33 19.05 21.31
N GLY A 138 37.94 20.32 21.41
CA GLY A 138 38.76 21.31 22.10
C GLY A 138 38.05 22.64 22.28
N ASP A 139 38.76 23.59 22.88
CA ASP A 139 38.23 24.92 23.20
C ASP A 139 39.06 26.02 22.52
N VAL A 140 38.38 27.00 21.92
CA VAL A 140 39.02 28.20 21.34
C VAL A 140 38.77 29.39 22.25
N ASP A 141 39.85 30.05 22.70
CA ASP A 141 39.76 31.26 23.50
C ASP A 141 39.09 32.40 22.72
N THR A 142 38.09 33.03 23.34
CA THR A 142 37.40 34.19 22.79
C THR A 142 38.14 35.48 23.16
N PHE A 143 38.19 36.44 22.24
CA PHE A 143 38.85 37.70 22.51
C PHE A 143 37.90 38.72 23.14
N PHE A 144 36.66 38.79 22.64
CA PHE A 144 35.68 39.78 23.11
C PHE A 144 34.48 39.18 23.84
N ALA A 145 34.08 37.94 23.55
CA ALA A 145 33.01 37.23 24.29
C ALA A 145 33.39 36.98 25.76
N ARG A 146 34.68 37.10 26.10
CA ARG A 146 35.18 37.21 27.48
C ARG A 146 34.49 38.30 28.30
N VAL A 147 34.07 39.41 27.65
CA VAL A 147 33.37 40.54 28.29
C VAL A 147 31.97 40.13 28.80
N VAL A 148 31.35 39.13 28.18
CA VAL A 148 30.08 38.53 28.61
C VAL A 148 30.28 37.20 29.34
N ASN A 149 31.47 36.99 29.92
CA ASN A 149 31.85 35.78 30.69
C ASN A 149 31.83 34.47 29.87
N GLN A 150 31.99 34.56 28.56
CA GLN A 150 32.13 33.41 27.65
C GLN A 150 33.57 33.36 27.14
N ASN A 151 34.48 32.82 27.95
CA ASN A 151 35.93 32.89 27.70
C ASN A 151 36.42 31.92 26.62
N GLN A 152 35.64 30.88 26.32
CA GLN A 152 36.00 29.79 25.41
C GLN A 152 34.77 29.33 24.64
N LEU A 153 34.98 28.90 23.39
CA LEU A 153 33.95 28.27 22.56
C LEU A 153 34.41 26.85 22.17
N PRO A 154 33.55 25.83 22.32
CA PRO A 154 33.91 24.47 21.97
C PRO A 154 34.00 24.32 20.45
N ILE A 155 34.99 23.56 20.00
CA ILE A 155 35.16 23.09 18.63
C ILE A 155 35.18 21.56 18.64
N GLY A 156 34.55 20.95 17.65
CA GLY A 156 34.47 19.50 17.50
C GLY A 156 34.60 19.10 16.05
N ALA A 157 35.31 18.00 15.79
CA ALA A 157 35.40 17.43 14.46
C ALA A 157 35.45 15.90 14.54
N THR A 158 34.46 15.25 13.95
CA THR A 158 34.46 13.79 13.79
C THR A 158 34.65 13.44 12.32
N ALA A 159 35.60 12.54 12.04
CA ALA A 159 35.91 12.08 10.70
C ALA A 159 35.99 10.56 10.64
N TYR A 160 35.66 10.01 9.47
CA TYR A 160 35.66 8.57 9.20
C TYR A 160 36.45 8.25 7.93
N ALA A 161 37.20 7.15 7.97
CA ALA A 161 37.86 6.59 6.80
C ALA A 161 37.62 5.09 6.72
N GLY A 162 37.32 4.58 5.53
CA GLY A 162 37.06 3.17 5.28
C GLY A 162 37.82 2.63 4.08
N THR A 163 37.51 1.41 3.66
CA THR A 163 38.04 0.80 2.42
C THR A 163 37.07 1.02 1.25
N CYS A 164 37.46 1.77 0.23
CA CYS A 164 36.70 1.86 -1.03
C CYS A 164 37.22 0.84 -2.06
N PRO A 165 36.39 0.34 -2.98
CA PRO A 165 36.87 -0.41 -4.14
C PRO A 165 37.98 0.37 -4.86
N PRO A 166 39.07 -0.29 -5.31
CA PRO A 166 40.19 0.41 -5.90
C PRO A 166 39.74 1.06 -7.22
N THR A 167 39.60 2.39 -7.25
CA THR A 167 39.49 3.16 -8.51
C THR A 167 40.87 3.52 -9.06
N ASP A 168 41.90 3.41 -8.22
CA ASP A 168 43.31 3.59 -8.55
C ASP A 168 44.02 2.23 -8.62
N GLY A 169 44.89 2.07 -9.61
CA GLY A 169 45.63 0.84 -9.88
C GLY A 169 44.83 -0.23 -10.62
N VAL A 170 43.62 0.09 -11.10
CA VAL A 170 42.84 -0.75 -12.01
C VAL A 170 43.14 -0.36 -13.45
N TYR A 171 43.58 -1.33 -14.25
CA TYR A 171 44.05 -1.09 -15.61
C TYR A 171 43.13 -1.76 -16.64
N PRO A 172 43.06 -1.22 -17.87
CA PRO A 172 42.13 -1.64 -18.92
C PRO A 172 42.59 -2.93 -19.63
N ILE A 173 43.01 -3.95 -18.87
CA ILE A 173 43.42 -5.26 -19.38
C ILE A 173 42.55 -6.29 -18.68
N ALA A 174 41.74 -7.04 -19.44
CA ALA A 174 40.93 -8.13 -18.93
C ALA A 174 41.62 -9.47 -19.18
N VAL A 175 41.68 -10.35 -18.19
CA VAL A 175 42.26 -11.71 -18.33
C VAL A 175 41.14 -12.75 -18.31
N ASN A 176 41.22 -13.75 -19.18
CA ASN A 176 40.20 -14.80 -19.23
C ASN A 176 40.34 -15.76 -18.02
N ASN A 177 39.21 -15.99 -17.32
CA ASN A 177 39.12 -16.84 -16.15
C ASN A 177 39.48 -18.32 -16.42
N GLU A 178 39.32 -18.82 -17.65
CA GLU A 178 39.65 -20.19 -18.03
C GLU A 178 41.12 -20.55 -17.79
N TYR A 179 41.98 -19.53 -17.82
CA TYR A 179 43.41 -19.62 -17.64
C TYR A 179 43.87 -19.46 -16.19
N ILE A 180 42.92 -19.30 -15.26
CA ILE A 180 43.19 -19.08 -13.84
C ILE A 180 42.62 -20.25 -13.01
N SER A 181 43.40 -20.73 -12.05
CA SER A 181 42.98 -21.75 -11.08
C SER A 181 43.37 -21.29 -9.68
N GLY A 182 42.38 -20.88 -8.88
CA GLY A 182 42.62 -20.31 -7.56
C GLY A 182 43.46 -19.03 -7.65
N ASN A 183 44.65 -19.04 -7.05
CA ASN A 183 45.60 -17.92 -7.03
C ASN A 183 46.82 -18.14 -7.95
N GLU A 184 46.72 -19.06 -8.92
CA GLU A 184 47.76 -19.37 -9.89
C GLU A 184 47.18 -19.42 -11.31
N PHE A 185 48.01 -19.16 -12.33
CA PHE A 185 47.69 -19.49 -13.71
C PHE A 185 47.59 -21.01 -13.85
N ARG A 186 46.56 -21.48 -14.53
CA ARG A 186 46.37 -22.88 -14.86
C ARG A 186 47.50 -23.32 -15.80
N ASN A 187 48.19 -24.41 -15.46
CA ASN A 187 49.19 -25.01 -16.34
C ASN A 187 48.51 -25.50 -17.63
N PRO A 188 48.84 -24.96 -18.81
CA PRO A 188 48.20 -25.34 -20.07
C PRO A 188 48.63 -26.73 -20.57
N GLY A 189 49.63 -27.36 -19.93
CA GLY A 189 50.26 -28.58 -20.42
C GLY A 189 51.26 -28.29 -21.53
N ASP A 190 51.70 -29.34 -22.21
CA ASP A 190 52.59 -29.28 -23.38
C ASP A 190 51.89 -30.00 -24.54
N ALA A 191 51.03 -29.27 -25.24
CA ALA A 191 50.26 -29.83 -26.36
C ALA A 191 51.13 -30.06 -27.60
N ASN A 192 52.28 -29.41 -27.68
CA ASN A 192 53.17 -29.46 -28.84
C ASN A 192 54.31 -30.50 -28.69
N GLY A 193 54.51 -31.04 -27.49
CA GLY A 193 55.44 -32.12 -27.18
C GLY A 193 56.91 -31.70 -27.11
N ASP A 194 57.22 -30.42 -26.94
CA ASP A 194 58.59 -29.89 -26.90
C ASP A 194 59.28 -30.00 -25.53
N GLY A 195 58.59 -30.59 -24.55
CA GLY A 195 59.07 -30.79 -23.18
C GLY A 195 58.95 -29.55 -22.31
N LYS A 196 58.30 -28.48 -22.77
CA LYS A 196 58.02 -27.28 -22.01
C LYS A 196 56.51 -26.99 -22.01
N PRO A 197 55.96 -26.48 -20.89
CA PRO A 197 54.59 -26.01 -20.89
C PRO A 197 54.36 -24.91 -21.94
N ASP A 198 53.24 -25.00 -22.64
CA ASP A 198 52.78 -23.99 -23.59
C ASP A 198 52.59 -22.62 -22.91
N ASN A 199 52.46 -21.57 -23.73
CA ASN A 199 52.26 -20.20 -23.26
C ASN A 199 53.35 -19.72 -22.27
N ASN A 200 54.56 -20.26 -22.37
CA ASN A 200 55.67 -19.92 -21.48
C ASN A 200 55.27 -20.01 -19.99
N TRP A 201 54.41 -20.98 -19.64
CA TRP A 201 53.94 -21.13 -18.26
C TRP A 201 55.08 -21.59 -17.37
N GLN A 202 55.29 -20.89 -16.25
CA GLN A 202 56.38 -21.18 -15.31
C GLN A 202 55.94 -20.88 -13.87
N LYS A 203 56.27 -21.79 -12.94
CA LYS A 203 56.23 -21.48 -11.50
C LYS A 203 57.58 -20.90 -11.07
N LEU A 204 57.58 -19.68 -10.56
CA LEU A 204 58.79 -18.95 -10.22
C LEU A 204 59.42 -19.52 -8.95
N THR A 205 60.67 -19.96 -9.04
CA THR A 205 61.37 -20.64 -7.92
C THR A 205 62.37 -19.74 -7.19
N SER A 206 62.65 -18.54 -7.71
CA SER A 206 63.60 -17.56 -7.16
C SER A 206 63.11 -16.11 -7.41
N GLY A 207 63.73 -15.14 -6.72
CA GLY A 207 63.39 -13.71 -6.81
C GLY A 207 62.17 -13.27 -5.98
N THR A 208 61.78 -11.99 -6.11
CA THR A 208 60.71 -11.34 -5.34
C THR A 208 59.35 -12.03 -5.49
N TYR A 209 59.12 -12.74 -6.61
CA TYR A 209 57.87 -13.41 -6.93
C TYR A 209 57.95 -14.94 -6.81
N LYS A 210 58.89 -15.46 -6.00
CA LYS A 210 59.01 -16.90 -5.72
C LYS A 210 57.67 -17.47 -5.21
N GLY A 211 57.23 -18.56 -5.81
CA GLY A 211 55.98 -19.25 -5.49
C GLY A 211 54.82 -18.90 -6.43
N PHE A 212 54.88 -17.77 -7.14
CA PHE A 212 53.84 -17.34 -8.08
C PHE A 212 54.05 -17.94 -9.48
N THR A 213 53.01 -17.86 -10.30
CA THR A 213 53.02 -18.39 -11.67
C THR A 213 53.06 -17.26 -12.69
N LYS A 214 53.86 -17.45 -13.74
CA LYS A 214 53.98 -16.59 -14.90
C LYS A 214 53.36 -17.29 -16.11
N MET A 215 52.66 -16.54 -16.96
CA MET A 215 52.15 -17.05 -18.24
C MET A 215 52.10 -15.95 -19.31
N ARG A 216 52.28 -16.36 -20.56
CA ARG A 216 52.08 -15.56 -21.78
C ARG A 216 50.62 -15.62 -22.21
N LEU A 217 49.99 -14.46 -22.38
CA LEU A 217 48.62 -14.33 -22.83
C LEU A 217 48.56 -13.70 -24.22
N TYR A 218 47.63 -14.17 -25.06
CA TYR A 218 47.37 -13.66 -26.41
C TYR A 218 46.00 -12.96 -26.50
N PRO A 219 45.86 -11.87 -27.29
CA PRO A 219 44.61 -11.11 -27.36
C PRO A 219 43.50 -11.80 -28.19
N THR A 220 43.88 -12.77 -29.02
CA THR A 220 42.97 -13.56 -29.85
C THR A 220 43.32 -15.04 -29.73
N ASP A 221 42.30 -15.87 -29.54
CA ASP A 221 42.42 -17.32 -29.58
C ASP A 221 41.49 -17.85 -30.69
N GLY A 222 42.05 -18.10 -31.88
CA GLY A 222 41.26 -18.34 -33.08
C GLY A 222 40.43 -17.11 -33.51
N ASN A 223 39.13 -17.34 -33.80
CA ASN A 223 38.17 -16.29 -34.23
C ASN A 223 37.40 -15.63 -33.07
N LEU A 224 37.80 -15.88 -31.81
CA LEU A 224 37.14 -15.38 -30.61
C LEU A 224 38.04 -14.39 -29.85
N PRO A 225 37.48 -13.49 -29.02
CA PRO A 225 38.26 -12.76 -28.03
C PRO A 225 39.13 -13.74 -27.22
N GLY A 226 40.44 -13.47 -27.15
CA GLY A 226 41.44 -14.46 -26.73
C GLY A 226 41.59 -14.64 -25.23
N GLN A 227 42.84 -14.76 -24.79
CA GLN A 227 43.22 -15.00 -23.39
C GLN A 227 43.28 -13.71 -22.57
N PHE A 228 43.44 -12.56 -23.25
CA PHE A 228 43.24 -11.24 -22.66
C PHE A 228 42.51 -10.31 -23.64
N GLY A 229 41.93 -9.23 -23.13
CA GLY A 229 41.29 -8.18 -23.95
C GLY A 229 41.61 -6.79 -23.41
N TRP A 230 41.56 -5.78 -24.28
CA TRP A 230 41.63 -4.38 -23.83
C TRP A 230 40.25 -3.90 -23.44
N LEU A 231 40.14 -3.22 -22.31
CA LEU A 231 38.89 -2.63 -21.84
C LEU A 231 38.84 -1.12 -22.12
N ARG A 232 37.65 -0.55 -22.05
CA ARG A 232 37.43 0.89 -21.99
C ARG A 232 36.39 1.18 -20.92
N TRP A 233 36.59 2.26 -20.17
CA TRP A 233 35.72 2.61 -19.04
C TRP A 233 34.45 3.33 -19.47
N LEU A 234 34.47 4.07 -20.57
CA LEU A 234 33.34 4.87 -21.05
C LEU A 234 32.93 4.46 -22.46
N ASP A 235 31.67 4.70 -22.83
CA ASP A 235 31.20 4.58 -24.22
C ASP A 235 31.30 5.91 -24.98
N GLY A 236 31.61 5.83 -26.27
CA GLY A 236 31.73 6.97 -27.17
C GLY A 236 32.95 7.87 -26.92
N ARG A 237 33.00 8.57 -25.77
CA ARG A 237 34.06 9.52 -25.41
C ARG A 237 34.74 9.14 -24.11
N GLY A 238 36.08 9.11 -24.12
CA GLY A 238 36.90 8.79 -22.97
C GLY A 238 37.14 9.97 -22.03
N ALA A 239 37.94 9.76 -20.99
CA ALA A 239 38.29 10.76 -19.97
C ALA A 239 39.01 11.99 -20.55
N SER A 240 39.70 11.85 -21.67
CA SER A 240 40.30 13.00 -22.38
C SER A 240 39.33 13.76 -23.30
N GLY A 241 38.11 13.25 -23.49
CA GLY A 241 37.18 13.72 -24.53
C GLY A 241 37.48 13.19 -25.94
N ALA A 242 38.53 12.37 -26.12
CA ALA A 242 38.77 11.63 -27.37
C ALA A 242 37.77 10.47 -27.53
N ASN A 243 37.79 9.78 -28.67
CA ASN A 243 36.99 8.56 -28.82
C ASN A 243 37.46 7.51 -27.79
N ALA A 244 36.54 6.90 -27.05
CA ALA A 244 36.86 5.94 -25.99
C ALA A 244 37.61 4.69 -26.50
N ASN A 245 37.52 4.39 -27.80
CA ASN A 245 38.26 3.31 -28.48
C ASN A 245 39.65 3.74 -29.00
N SER A 246 40.08 4.98 -28.77
CA SER A 246 41.32 5.50 -29.34
C SER A 246 42.56 5.05 -28.56
N ASN A 247 43.69 4.96 -29.26
CA ASN A 247 44.98 4.62 -28.65
C ASN A 247 45.41 5.64 -27.58
N GLN A 248 45.02 6.91 -27.75
CA GLN A 248 45.26 7.98 -26.79
C GLN A 248 44.55 7.70 -25.47
N GLU A 249 43.29 7.24 -25.53
CA GLU A 249 42.52 6.95 -24.34
C GLU A 249 43.03 5.69 -23.62
N LEU A 250 43.44 4.67 -24.40
CA LEU A 250 44.09 3.49 -23.85
C LEU A 250 45.43 3.82 -23.16
N GLU A 251 46.25 4.68 -23.77
CA GLU A 251 47.49 5.17 -23.15
C GLU A 251 47.23 5.87 -21.81
N LEU A 252 46.24 6.77 -21.75
CA LEU A 252 45.86 7.45 -20.50
C LEU A 252 45.39 6.47 -19.44
N ALA A 253 44.60 5.47 -19.83
CA ALA A 253 44.11 4.43 -18.94
C ALA A 253 45.21 3.46 -18.45
N LEU A 254 46.31 3.36 -19.18
CA LEU A 254 47.49 2.56 -18.82
C LEU A 254 48.58 3.37 -18.11
N THR A 255 48.47 4.69 -18.01
CA THR A 255 49.53 5.50 -17.40
C THR A 255 49.24 5.76 -15.93
N GLY A 256 50.30 5.80 -15.09
CA GLY A 256 50.19 6.20 -13.69
C GLY A 256 49.38 5.20 -12.87
N THR A 257 48.29 5.65 -12.23
CA THR A 257 47.35 4.80 -11.47
C THR A 257 46.13 4.37 -12.29
N GLY A 258 46.11 4.62 -13.60
CA GLY A 258 44.95 4.37 -14.46
C GLY A 258 43.91 5.49 -14.45
N SER A 259 42.83 5.30 -15.21
CA SER A 259 41.82 6.34 -15.45
C SER A 259 40.41 5.97 -15.01
N LEU A 260 40.22 4.84 -14.30
CA LEU A 260 38.89 4.40 -13.87
C LEU A 260 38.20 5.43 -12.96
N SER A 261 38.97 6.14 -12.13
CA SER A 261 38.49 7.26 -11.30
C SER A 261 37.91 8.44 -12.10
N LYS A 262 38.12 8.49 -13.42
CA LYS A 262 37.58 9.54 -14.31
C LYS A 262 36.18 9.21 -14.83
N GLY A 263 35.64 8.04 -14.51
CA GLY A 263 34.29 7.63 -14.83
C GLY A 263 34.23 6.23 -15.43
N PHE A 264 33.10 5.57 -15.22
CA PHE A 264 32.81 4.25 -15.73
C PHE A 264 31.37 4.20 -16.26
N MET A 265 31.14 3.39 -17.29
CA MET A 265 29.85 3.17 -17.93
C MET A 265 29.74 1.70 -18.33
N GLU A 266 28.71 1.04 -17.82
CA GLU A 266 28.41 -0.35 -18.12
C GLU A 266 27.88 -0.50 -19.54
N VAL A 267 28.05 -1.70 -20.11
CA VAL A 267 27.45 -2.03 -21.40
C VAL A 267 25.93 -2.13 -21.21
N VAL A 268 25.21 -1.22 -21.85
CA VAL A 268 23.74 -1.17 -21.91
C VAL A 268 23.32 -0.99 -23.37
N PRO A 269 22.34 -1.75 -23.90
CA PRO A 269 21.58 -2.82 -23.24
C PRO A 269 22.41 -4.08 -22.95
N TRP A 270 21.86 -4.99 -22.15
CA TRP A 270 22.50 -6.27 -21.76
C TRP A 270 23.03 -7.01 -23.01
N PRO A 271 24.36 -7.24 -23.11
CA PRO A 271 24.96 -7.60 -24.39
C PRO A 271 24.92 -9.10 -24.69
N ALA A 272 24.69 -9.96 -23.70
CA ALA A 272 24.63 -11.41 -23.86
C ALA A 272 23.20 -11.92 -23.97
N THR A 273 22.71 -12.09 -25.20
CA THR A 273 21.35 -12.62 -25.48
C THR A 273 21.13 -14.05 -24.98
N ASN A 274 22.20 -14.80 -24.74
CA ASN A 274 22.20 -16.18 -24.26
C ASN A 274 22.35 -16.33 -22.74
N LEU A 275 22.51 -15.22 -22.00
CA LEU A 275 22.62 -15.23 -20.54
C LEU A 275 21.46 -14.44 -19.93
N PRO A 276 20.83 -14.95 -18.86
CA PRO A 276 19.74 -14.23 -18.19
C PRO A 276 20.26 -12.91 -17.62
N ARG A 277 19.55 -11.81 -17.90
CA ARG A 277 19.86 -10.49 -17.32
C ARG A 277 19.38 -10.47 -15.85
N PRO A 278 20.26 -10.21 -14.86
CA PRO A 278 19.83 -9.96 -13.49
C PRO A 278 18.92 -8.73 -13.41
N ALA A 279 17.87 -8.79 -12.61
CA ALA A 279 16.94 -7.65 -12.42
C ALA A 279 17.63 -6.42 -11.83
N SER A 280 18.72 -6.64 -11.08
CA SER A 280 19.55 -5.61 -10.48
C SER A 280 20.58 -5.00 -11.44
N TYR A 281 20.70 -5.43 -12.70
CA TYR A 281 21.79 -4.96 -13.57
C TYR A 281 21.52 -3.58 -14.22
N PRO A 282 22.44 -2.61 -14.12
CA PRO A 282 23.72 -2.68 -13.38
C PRO A 282 23.51 -2.48 -11.86
N GLU A 283 24.22 -3.27 -11.04
CA GLU A 283 24.00 -3.34 -9.58
C GLU A 283 24.31 -2.00 -8.89
N ARG A 284 25.39 -1.36 -9.34
CA ARG A 284 25.77 0.00 -8.94
C ARG A 284 26.14 0.79 -10.20
N PRO A 285 25.15 1.47 -10.82
CA PRO A 285 25.38 2.19 -12.07
C PRO A 285 26.51 3.21 -11.96
N GLY A 286 27.44 3.19 -12.91
CA GLY A 286 28.61 4.07 -12.96
C GLY A 286 29.80 3.60 -12.13
N GLU A 287 29.74 2.40 -11.54
CA GLU A 287 30.85 1.78 -10.78
C GLU A 287 31.22 0.42 -11.37
N LEU A 288 32.51 0.11 -11.43
CA LEU A 288 32.98 -1.18 -11.94
C LEU A 288 32.88 -2.26 -10.85
N ASN A 289 31.97 -3.22 -11.01
CA ASN A 289 31.72 -4.32 -10.07
C ASN A 289 31.90 -5.70 -10.72
N VAL A 290 31.94 -6.72 -9.86
CA VAL A 290 31.79 -8.10 -10.30
C VAL A 290 30.36 -8.30 -10.83
N GLY A 291 30.24 -8.96 -11.98
CA GLY A 291 28.99 -9.14 -12.70
C GLY A 291 28.78 -8.12 -13.82
N ASP A 292 29.55 -7.03 -13.86
CA ASP A 292 29.38 -5.98 -14.85
C ASP A 292 29.91 -6.36 -16.23
N TRP A 293 29.23 -5.86 -17.26
CA TRP A 293 29.76 -5.90 -18.62
C TRP A 293 30.53 -4.63 -18.90
N VAL A 294 31.80 -4.81 -19.25
CA VAL A 294 32.72 -3.72 -19.59
C VAL A 294 32.93 -3.74 -21.09
N TYR A 295 32.88 -2.57 -21.71
CA TYR A 295 33.21 -2.47 -23.12
C TYR A 295 34.69 -2.73 -23.34
N GLY A 296 35.06 -3.28 -24.51
CA GLY A 296 36.45 -3.51 -24.83
C GLY A 296 36.69 -3.78 -26.30
N SER A 297 37.90 -4.27 -26.58
CA SER A 297 38.31 -4.69 -27.90
C SER A 297 39.19 -5.93 -27.89
N SER A 298 39.00 -6.80 -28.87
CA SER A 298 39.79 -8.03 -29.07
C SER A 298 41.03 -7.84 -29.97
N GLY A 299 41.24 -6.63 -30.50
CA GLY A 299 42.39 -6.30 -31.35
C GLY A 299 43.65 -5.95 -30.55
N TYR A 300 44.83 -6.09 -31.14
CA TYR A 300 46.08 -5.66 -30.50
C TYR A 300 46.40 -4.20 -30.78
N ASN A 301 46.62 -3.42 -29.72
CA ASN A 301 46.98 -2.01 -29.80
C ASN A 301 48.48 -1.83 -29.53
N ASN A 302 49.22 -1.29 -30.50
CA ASN A 302 50.69 -1.19 -30.44
C ASN A 302 51.21 0.23 -30.71
N SER A 303 50.43 1.25 -30.34
CA SER A 303 50.90 2.64 -30.47
C SER A 303 52.15 2.89 -29.62
N VAL A 304 52.94 3.91 -29.97
CA VAL A 304 54.14 4.30 -29.20
C VAL A 304 53.77 4.65 -27.75
N GLY A 305 52.66 5.36 -27.55
CA GLY A 305 52.18 5.74 -26.22
C GLY A 305 51.79 4.55 -25.34
N VAL A 306 51.03 3.60 -25.90
CA VAL A 306 50.69 2.35 -25.20
C VAL A 306 51.95 1.56 -24.81
N ARG A 307 52.94 1.47 -25.70
CA ARG A 307 54.23 0.81 -25.40
C ARG A 307 54.99 1.49 -24.27
N ASN A 308 55.07 2.82 -24.29
CA ASN A 308 55.73 3.59 -23.23
C ASN A 308 55.07 3.36 -21.86
N ALA A 309 53.73 3.28 -21.81
CA ALA A 309 53.00 2.99 -20.58
C ALA A 309 53.28 1.56 -20.06
N LEU A 310 53.32 0.57 -20.96
CA LEU A 310 53.67 -0.81 -20.59
C LEU A 310 55.14 -0.92 -20.12
N ASP A 311 56.07 -0.24 -20.79
CA ASP A 311 57.49 -0.19 -20.41
C ASP A 311 57.66 0.42 -19.00
N ALA A 312 56.91 1.45 -18.66
CA ALA A 312 56.92 2.06 -17.33
C ALA A 312 56.48 1.07 -16.24
N HIS A 313 55.45 0.27 -16.50
CA HIS A 313 55.00 -0.76 -15.55
C HIS A 313 55.99 -1.91 -15.39
N ILE A 314 56.64 -2.33 -16.48
CA ILE A 314 57.69 -3.35 -16.44
C ILE A 314 58.88 -2.84 -15.62
N ALA A 315 59.34 -1.62 -15.89
CA ALA A 315 60.47 -1.02 -15.18
C ALA A 315 60.18 -0.83 -13.67
N ALA A 316 58.95 -0.44 -13.32
CA ALA A 316 58.54 -0.23 -11.93
C ALA A 316 58.11 -1.51 -11.20
N GLY A 317 57.90 -2.63 -11.91
CA GLY A 317 57.32 -3.84 -11.34
C GLY A 317 55.93 -3.59 -10.73
N THR A 318 55.11 -2.76 -11.39
CA THR A 318 53.83 -2.30 -10.86
C THR A 318 52.89 -3.48 -10.61
N ARG A 319 52.27 -3.50 -9.42
CA ARG A 319 51.20 -4.44 -9.09
C ARG A 319 49.88 -3.87 -9.63
N MET A 320 49.38 -4.48 -10.69
CA MET A 320 48.22 -4.04 -11.47
C MET A 320 46.99 -4.83 -11.06
N VAL A 321 45.89 -4.15 -10.72
CA VAL A 321 44.59 -4.81 -10.55
C VAL A 321 43.94 -4.92 -11.92
N LEU A 322 43.74 -6.16 -12.38
CA LEU A 322 43.15 -6.43 -13.69
C LEU A 322 41.81 -7.16 -13.51
N PRO A 323 40.75 -6.75 -14.24
CA PRO A 323 39.52 -7.52 -14.30
C PRO A 323 39.77 -8.92 -14.89
N ILE A 324 39.10 -9.92 -14.35
CA ILE A 324 39.06 -11.29 -14.84
C ILE A 324 37.65 -11.53 -15.37
N TYR A 325 37.54 -11.97 -16.62
CA TYR A 325 36.25 -12.20 -17.27
C TYR A 325 36.02 -13.68 -17.55
N ASP A 326 34.75 -14.11 -17.58
CA ASP A 326 34.40 -15.48 -17.95
C ASP A 326 33.75 -15.59 -19.33
N VAL A 327 33.10 -14.52 -19.80
CA VAL A 327 32.39 -14.48 -21.08
C VAL A 327 32.74 -13.19 -21.80
N ALA A 328 33.00 -13.30 -23.10
CA ALA A 328 33.15 -12.18 -24.02
C ALA A 328 32.13 -12.31 -25.16
N VAL A 329 31.50 -11.20 -25.53
CA VAL A 329 30.55 -11.11 -26.67
C VAL A 329 30.98 -10.00 -27.61
N GLY A 330 30.58 -10.08 -28.88
CA GLY A 330 30.99 -9.13 -29.91
C GLY A 330 32.42 -9.36 -30.43
N GLN A 331 32.85 -8.54 -31.39
CA GLN A 331 34.16 -8.64 -32.06
C GLN A 331 34.72 -7.24 -32.36
N GLY A 332 36.04 -7.10 -32.40
CA GLY A 332 36.71 -5.84 -32.70
C GLY A 332 36.37 -4.77 -31.65
N SER A 333 36.06 -3.55 -32.08
CA SER A 333 35.69 -2.43 -31.20
C SER A 333 34.32 -2.54 -30.52
N ASN A 334 33.55 -3.59 -30.83
CA ASN A 334 32.23 -3.86 -30.25
C ASN A 334 32.27 -5.04 -29.26
N ALA A 335 33.46 -5.41 -28.79
CA ALA A 335 33.58 -6.48 -27.79
C ALA A 335 33.10 -5.98 -26.41
N ALA A 336 32.50 -6.87 -25.64
CA ALA A 336 32.13 -6.65 -24.26
C ALA A 336 32.52 -7.87 -23.42
N PHE A 337 33.04 -7.63 -22.21
CA PHE A 337 33.56 -8.66 -21.32
C PHE A 337 32.80 -8.62 -20.00
N ARG A 338 32.30 -9.78 -19.54
CA ARG A 338 31.65 -9.88 -18.24
C ARG A 338 32.69 -10.14 -17.16
N VAL A 339 32.88 -9.18 -16.26
CA VAL A 339 33.82 -9.29 -15.16
C VAL A 339 33.25 -10.21 -14.09
N VAL A 340 34.04 -11.18 -13.65
CA VAL A 340 33.65 -12.12 -12.58
C VAL A 340 34.55 -12.03 -11.35
N ARG A 341 35.73 -11.45 -11.50
CA ARG A 341 36.74 -11.38 -10.45
C ARG A 341 37.74 -10.27 -10.77
N PHE A 342 38.49 -9.81 -9.77
CA PHE A 342 39.67 -8.98 -9.98
C PHE A 342 40.90 -9.74 -9.50
N GLY A 343 41.99 -9.63 -10.24
CA GLY A 343 43.26 -10.27 -9.89
C GLY A 343 44.39 -9.26 -9.79
N LEU A 344 45.40 -9.58 -8.98
CA LEU A 344 46.62 -8.79 -8.91
C LEU A 344 47.68 -9.39 -9.84
N PHE A 345 48.18 -8.59 -10.77
CA PHE A 345 49.14 -9.02 -11.79
C PHE A 345 50.38 -8.12 -11.80
N VAL A 346 51.47 -8.65 -12.32
CA VAL A 346 52.67 -7.87 -12.65
C VAL A 346 53.02 -8.14 -14.10
N LEU A 347 53.13 -7.07 -14.89
CA LEU A 347 53.59 -7.15 -16.28
C LEU A 347 55.10 -7.30 -16.32
N THR A 348 55.59 -8.32 -17.03
CA THR A 348 57.04 -8.61 -17.11
C THR A 348 57.61 -8.44 -18.51
N ALA A 349 56.80 -8.67 -19.55
CA ALA A 349 57.18 -8.42 -20.93
C ALA A 349 55.93 -8.28 -21.80
N TYR A 350 56.10 -7.69 -22.97
CA TYR A 350 55.14 -7.75 -24.07
C TYR A 350 55.91 -7.83 -25.38
N GLY A 351 55.24 -8.28 -26.45
CA GLY A 351 55.89 -8.34 -27.76
C GLY A 351 55.05 -9.07 -28.79
N GLN A 352 55.72 -9.59 -29.82
CA GLN A 352 55.10 -10.39 -30.86
C GLN A 352 55.96 -11.63 -31.12
N GLU A 353 55.33 -12.80 -31.11
CA GLU A 353 55.98 -14.08 -31.41
C GLU A 353 55.27 -14.74 -32.59
N ARG A 354 56.03 -15.05 -33.66
CA ARG A 354 55.50 -15.65 -34.90
C ARG A 354 54.28 -14.91 -35.47
N GLY A 355 54.28 -13.57 -35.37
CA GLY A 355 53.17 -12.73 -35.82
C GLY A 355 52.02 -12.58 -34.82
N LYS A 356 52.02 -13.28 -33.68
CA LYS A 356 50.99 -13.18 -32.63
C LYS A 356 51.46 -12.28 -31.48
N PRO A 357 50.76 -11.17 -31.20
CA PRO A 357 51.12 -10.29 -30.09
C PRO A 357 50.79 -10.92 -28.74
N TYR A 358 51.57 -10.59 -27.70
CA TYR A 358 51.43 -11.19 -26.38
C TYR A 358 51.74 -10.24 -25.21
N LEU A 359 51.23 -10.59 -24.03
CA LEU A 359 51.62 -10.05 -22.73
C LEU A 359 52.10 -11.18 -21.81
N ASP A 360 53.23 -11.00 -21.14
CA ASP A 360 53.74 -11.90 -20.12
C ASP A 360 53.39 -11.36 -18.73
N LEU A 361 52.46 -12.03 -18.03
CA LEU A 361 51.99 -11.62 -16.71
C LEU A 361 52.42 -12.62 -15.63
N ILE A 362 52.71 -12.13 -14.43
CA ILE A 362 52.75 -12.94 -13.20
C ILE A 362 51.43 -12.73 -12.48
N PHE A 363 50.74 -13.80 -12.09
CA PHE A 363 49.53 -13.71 -11.27
C PHE A 363 49.88 -13.90 -9.79
N LEU A 364 49.51 -12.91 -8.98
CA LEU A 364 49.79 -12.86 -7.54
C LEU A 364 48.61 -13.33 -6.68
N GLY A 365 47.50 -13.75 -7.32
CA GLY A 365 46.25 -14.13 -6.66
C GLY A 365 45.23 -12.99 -6.58
N ASP A 366 44.22 -13.17 -5.74
CA ASP A 366 43.29 -12.10 -5.41
C ASP A 366 44.04 -10.87 -4.86
N PRO A 367 43.61 -9.65 -5.19
CA PRO A 367 44.12 -8.48 -4.50
C PRO A 367 43.80 -8.62 -3.00
N ASN A 368 44.82 -8.86 -2.17
CA ASN A 368 44.69 -9.04 -0.72
C ASN A 368 44.06 -7.78 -0.09
N ARG A 369 42.73 -7.75 0.07
CA ARG A 369 41.93 -6.70 0.74
C ARG A 369 42.56 -5.30 0.63
N GLN A 370 42.70 -4.78 -0.60
CA GLN A 370 43.22 -3.43 -0.83
C GLN A 370 42.11 -2.55 -1.41
N GLY A 371 41.14 -2.20 -0.57
CA GLY A 371 40.49 -0.94 -0.81
C GLY A 371 41.49 0.19 -0.55
N THR A 372 41.47 1.24 -1.37
CA THR A 372 42.20 2.47 -1.02
C THR A 372 41.53 3.06 0.21
N ALA A 373 42.31 3.58 1.16
CA ALA A 373 41.74 4.37 2.23
C ALA A 373 41.01 5.56 1.60
N CYS A 374 39.74 5.72 1.87
CA CYS A 374 38.94 6.82 1.36
C CYS A 374 38.16 7.43 2.53
N SER A 375 37.78 8.71 2.36
CA SER A 375 36.77 9.28 3.25
C SER A 375 35.47 8.55 2.99
N ALA A 376 35.06 7.73 3.95
CA ALA A 376 33.84 6.93 3.88
C ALA A 376 33.19 6.98 5.25
N THR A 377 31.96 7.48 5.28
CA THR A 377 31.14 7.46 6.48
C THR A 377 30.60 6.04 6.64
N PRO A 378 30.71 5.42 7.83
CA PRO A 378 30.07 4.14 8.08
C PRO A 378 28.55 4.27 7.82
N PRO A 379 27.87 3.18 7.41
CA PRO A 379 26.41 3.18 7.38
C PRO A 379 25.90 3.62 8.77
N PRO A 380 24.84 4.45 8.84
CA PRO A 380 24.26 4.81 10.13
C PRO A 380 23.93 3.53 10.91
N PRO A 381 24.22 3.47 12.22
CA PRO A 381 23.98 2.27 13.02
C PRO A 381 22.53 1.83 12.82
N GLU A 382 22.32 0.54 12.53
CA GLU A 382 20.99 0.01 12.26
C GLU A 382 20.06 0.36 13.41
N ASN A 383 19.00 1.12 13.13
CA ASN A 383 17.91 1.25 14.08
C ASN A 383 17.12 -0.06 14.04
N THR A 384 17.63 -1.07 14.75
CA THR A 384 17.08 -2.44 14.78
C THR A 384 15.69 -2.53 15.42
N SER A 385 15.05 -1.40 15.70
CA SER A 385 13.69 -1.31 16.24
C SER A 385 12.62 -1.13 15.16
N VAL A 386 12.98 -0.62 13.97
CA VAL A 386 12.01 -0.25 12.91
C VAL A 386 12.35 -0.87 11.55
N VAL A 387 11.32 -1.04 10.71
CA VAL A 387 11.37 -1.57 9.34
C VAL A 387 10.60 -0.64 8.39
N ARG A 388 10.89 -0.74 7.08
CA ARG A 388 10.18 -0.02 6.03
C ARG A 388 9.29 -1.04 5.37
N LEU A 389 8.00 -0.75 5.27
CA LEU A 389 7.05 -1.62 4.60
C LEU A 389 6.58 -0.94 3.33
N THR A 390 6.79 -1.56 2.18
CA THR A 390 6.34 -1.05 0.88
C THR A 390 5.61 -2.13 0.12
N GLY A 391 4.74 -1.75 -0.80
CA GLY A 391 4.06 -2.71 -1.66
C GLY A 391 3.31 -2.03 -2.80
N GLY A 392 3.30 -2.71 -3.94
CA GLY A 392 2.35 -2.46 -5.01
C GLY A 392 0.96 -2.94 -4.60
N VAL A 393 -0.06 -2.21 -5.04
CA VAL A 393 -1.45 -2.61 -4.87
C VAL A 393 -2.02 -2.95 -6.24
N GLU A 394 -2.60 -4.13 -6.38
CA GLU A 394 -3.39 -4.52 -7.55
C GLU A 394 -4.85 -4.63 -7.13
N LEU A 395 -5.76 -4.20 -7.99
CA LEU A 395 -7.19 -4.42 -7.81
C LEU A 395 -7.73 -5.25 -8.97
N TRP A 396 -8.80 -6.00 -8.75
CA TRP A 396 -9.52 -6.69 -9.83
C TRP A 396 -10.68 -5.81 -10.29
N PRO A 397 -10.61 -5.09 -11.43
CA PRO A 397 -11.64 -4.12 -11.77
C PRO A 397 -12.96 -4.82 -12.09
N GLU A 398 -14.00 -4.45 -11.35
CA GLU A 398 -15.37 -4.87 -11.57
C GLU A 398 -16.24 -3.63 -11.86
N TYR A 399 -17.17 -3.75 -12.80
CA TYR A 399 -18.04 -2.66 -13.24
C TYR A 399 -19.48 -3.10 -13.49
N GLN A 400 -20.38 -2.13 -13.42
CA GLN A 400 -21.79 -2.36 -13.66
C GLN A 400 -22.10 -2.31 -15.15
N ILE A 401 -22.64 -3.41 -15.69
CA ILE A 401 -23.26 -3.47 -17.01
C ILE A 401 -24.76 -3.31 -16.80
N VAL A 402 -25.34 -2.22 -17.32
CA VAL A 402 -26.80 -2.06 -17.38
C VAL A 402 -27.26 -2.57 -18.74
N VAL A 403 -27.91 -3.73 -18.77
CA VAL A 403 -28.48 -4.28 -20.00
C VAL A 403 -29.79 -3.53 -20.28
N ASN A 404 -29.92 -2.88 -21.44
CA ASN A 404 -31.14 -2.17 -21.84
C ASN A 404 -32.32 -3.10 -22.21
N GLU A 405 -32.18 -4.42 -22.00
CA GLU A 405 -33.23 -5.41 -22.28
C GLU A 405 -34.02 -5.70 -20.99
N ARG A 406 -35.25 -5.19 -20.93
CA ARG A 406 -36.19 -5.40 -19.82
C ARG A 406 -36.71 -6.84 -19.84
N ARG A 407 -36.44 -7.61 -18.77
CA ARG A 407 -36.97 -8.97 -18.58
C ARG A 407 -38.39 -8.91 -18.02
N PRO A 408 -39.28 -9.88 -18.30
CA PRO A 408 -40.56 -9.95 -17.62
C PRO A 408 -40.36 -10.16 -16.13
N VAL A 409 -41.19 -9.49 -15.33
CA VAL A 409 -41.10 -9.55 -13.87
C VAL A 409 -42.20 -10.42 -13.26
N GLN A 410 -41.83 -11.21 -12.25
CA GLN A 410 -42.72 -11.94 -11.35
C GLN A 410 -42.70 -11.28 -9.96
N TYR A 411 -43.74 -10.48 -9.70
CA TYR A 411 -43.94 -9.82 -8.40
C TYR A 411 -44.67 -10.73 -7.43
N VAL A 412 -44.20 -10.84 -6.19
CA VAL A 412 -44.97 -11.43 -5.08
C VAL A 412 -45.17 -10.36 -4.02
N VAL A 413 -46.38 -9.82 -3.93
CA VAL A 413 -46.73 -8.86 -2.88
C VAL A 413 -47.22 -9.64 -1.67
N ILE A 414 -46.60 -9.41 -0.52
CA ILE A 414 -47.00 -9.96 0.76
C ILE A 414 -47.59 -8.80 1.57
N LEU A 415 -48.90 -8.81 1.76
CA LEU A 415 -49.64 -7.75 2.42
C LEU A 415 -50.04 -8.17 3.84
N ASP A 416 -49.56 -7.42 4.82
CA ASP A 416 -50.08 -7.45 6.18
C ASP A 416 -51.53 -6.94 6.21
N VAL A 417 -52.43 -7.76 6.71
CA VAL A 417 -53.84 -7.40 6.95
C VAL A 417 -54.22 -7.68 8.40
N SER A 418 -53.27 -7.52 9.32
CA SER A 418 -53.50 -7.54 10.76
C SER A 418 -54.34 -6.34 11.22
N GLY A 419 -54.79 -6.37 12.47
CA GLY A 419 -55.62 -5.30 13.02
C GLY A 419 -54.89 -3.97 13.17
N SER A 420 -53.56 -3.96 13.37
CA SER A 420 -52.74 -2.74 13.49
C SER A 420 -52.88 -1.85 12.25
N MET A 421 -53.07 -2.46 11.08
CA MET A 421 -53.24 -1.77 9.80
C MET A 421 -54.49 -0.87 9.75
N ASN A 422 -55.41 -0.97 10.73
CA ASN A 422 -56.54 -0.05 10.86
C ASN A 422 -56.17 1.31 11.48
N ALA A 423 -55.00 1.43 12.11
CA ALA A 423 -54.53 2.68 12.70
C ALA A 423 -54.06 3.68 11.62
N ASN A 424 -53.88 4.95 12.02
CA ASN A 424 -53.11 5.90 11.22
C ASN A 424 -51.60 5.64 11.34
N PHE A 425 -50.78 6.36 10.59
CA PHE A 425 -49.33 6.15 10.51
C PHE A 425 -48.62 6.30 11.86
N ILE A 426 -49.09 7.19 12.72
CA ILE A 426 -48.56 7.38 14.09
C ILE A 426 -49.14 6.42 15.14
N GLY A 427 -49.98 5.47 14.75
CA GLY A 427 -50.45 4.36 15.60
C GLY A 427 -51.72 4.63 16.40
N GLN A 428 -52.52 5.62 16.00
CA GLN A 428 -53.76 6.00 16.66
C GLN A 428 -54.98 5.36 16.01
N GLY A 429 -55.97 5.06 16.86
CA GLY A 429 -57.30 4.58 16.50
C GLY A 429 -58.39 5.36 17.22
N ILE A 430 -59.65 5.07 16.88
CA ILE A 430 -60.83 5.67 17.53
C ILE A 430 -61.49 4.64 18.45
N VAL A 431 -61.35 4.81 19.75
CA VAL A 431 -61.98 3.95 20.77
C VAL A 431 -63.07 4.74 21.49
N ASN A 432 -64.31 4.26 21.43
CA ASN A 432 -65.47 4.93 22.04
C ASN A 432 -65.57 6.43 21.66
N GLY A 433 -65.25 6.77 20.41
CA GLY A 433 -65.28 8.14 19.89
C GLY A 433 -64.10 9.03 20.28
N ARG A 434 -63.05 8.49 20.93
CA ARG A 434 -61.84 9.22 21.32
C ARG A 434 -60.62 8.70 20.58
N VAL A 435 -59.69 9.60 20.28
CA VAL A 435 -58.36 9.25 19.75
C VAL A 435 -57.56 8.57 20.85
N THR A 436 -57.12 7.34 20.57
CA THR A 436 -56.35 6.51 21.51
C THR A 436 -55.13 5.94 20.79
N GLN A 437 -54.00 5.86 21.48
CA GLN A 437 -52.81 5.19 20.96
C GLN A 437 -52.99 3.67 21.05
N CYS A 438 -53.09 3.00 19.90
CA CYS A 438 -53.47 1.58 19.81
C CYS A 438 -52.33 0.68 19.34
N THR A 439 -51.34 1.24 18.66
CA THR A 439 -50.10 0.57 18.24
C THR A 439 -48.92 1.48 18.54
N ASN A 440 -47.68 0.99 18.40
CA ASN A 440 -46.52 1.85 18.60
C ASN A 440 -46.51 3.03 17.61
N GLY A 441 -46.13 4.20 18.13
CA GLY A 441 -45.97 5.44 17.37
C GLY A 441 -44.51 5.93 17.40
N PRO A 442 -44.20 7.01 16.66
CA PRO A 442 -42.85 7.60 16.62
C PRO A 442 -42.40 8.09 18.02
N PRO A 443 -41.09 8.33 18.22
CA PRO A 443 -40.54 8.80 19.50
C PRO A 443 -41.33 9.99 20.08
N GLY A 444 -41.75 9.86 21.35
CA GLY A 444 -42.60 10.85 22.03
C GLY A 444 -44.10 10.54 22.01
N SER A 445 -44.53 9.50 21.29
CA SER A 445 -45.92 9.00 21.36
C SER A 445 -46.22 8.35 22.71
N PRO A 446 -47.48 8.39 23.20
CA PRO A 446 -47.90 7.62 24.37
C PRO A 446 -47.64 6.12 24.19
N PRO A 447 -47.54 5.32 25.27
CA PRO A 447 -47.51 3.86 25.16
C PRO A 447 -48.78 3.32 24.49
N ALA A 448 -48.62 2.31 23.64
CA ALA A 448 -49.74 1.62 23.00
C ALA A 448 -50.65 0.95 24.04
N GLN A 449 -51.96 1.05 23.83
CA GLN A 449 -52.99 0.48 24.70
C GLN A 449 -53.79 -0.60 23.98
N SER A 450 -54.43 -1.48 24.74
CA SER A 450 -55.36 -2.46 24.17
C SER A 450 -56.65 -1.78 23.71
N CYS A 451 -56.82 -1.65 22.40
CA CYS A 451 -57.94 -0.91 21.79
C CYS A 451 -59.07 -1.78 21.20
N GLY A 452 -58.90 -3.11 21.12
CA GLY A 452 -59.87 -4.03 20.50
C GLY A 452 -59.95 -3.95 18.97
N GLN A 453 -59.64 -5.04 18.26
CA GLN A 453 -59.64 -5.07 16.79
C GLN A 453 -60.90 -5.77 16.26
N PRO A 454 -61.56 -5.25 15.20
CA PRO A 454 -61.21 -4.11 14.33
C PRO A 454 -61.82 -2.75 14.78
N GLN A 455 -62.36 -2.66 16.00
CA GLN A 455 -63.24 -1.55 16.42
C GLN A 455 -62.52 -0.20 16.49
N TYR A 456 -61.20 -0.17 16.71
CA TYR A 456 -60.43 1.08 16.78
C TYR A 456 -60.10 1.72 15.43
N ALA A 457 -60.67 1.24 14.31
CA ALA A 457 -60.27 1.72 13.00
C ALA A 457 -60.32 3.26 12.86
N TRP A 458 -59.22 3.83 12.37
CA TRP A 458 -59.03 5.27 12.27
C TRP A 458 -60.08 5.93 11.37
N ASN A 459 -60.38 7.20 11.60
CA ASN A 459 -61.23 7.99 10.73
C ASN A 459 -60.59 9.38 10.56
N PRO A 460 -60.32 9.84 9.33
CA PRO A 460 -60.83 9.36 8.04
C PRO A 460 -60.20 8.05 7.51
N VAL A 461 -60.93 7.32 6.65
CA VAL A 461 -60.51 6.03 6.07
C VAL A 461 -59.24 6.16 5.24
N GLN A 462 -59.09 7.28 4.54
CA GLN A 462 -57.96 7.58 3.64
C GLN A 462 -56.62 7.66 4.37
N GLU A 463 -56.64 7.89 5.67
CA GLU A 463 -55.44 7.98 6.52
C GLU A 463 -55.09 6.65 7.19
N ARG A 464 -55.89 5.58 7.00
CA ARG A 464 -55.57 4.25 7.51
C ARG A 464 -54.39 3.65 6.76
N ARG A 465 -53.49 2.98 7.48
CA ARG A 465 -52.37 2.24 6.88
C ARG A 465 -52.86 1.22 5.83
N ILE A 466 -53.93 0.48 6.10
CA ILE A 466 -54.49 -0.49 5.14
C ILE A 466 -55.03 0.15 3.87
N TYR A 467 -55.65 1.34 3.97
CA TYR A 467 -56.15 2.05 2.80
C TYR A 467 -54.98 2.46 1.91
N VAL A 468 -53.98 3.13 2.51
CA VAL A 468 -52.80 3.60 1.79
C VAL A 468 -52.00 2.45 1.19
N ALA A 469 -51.82 1.35 1.93
CA ALA A 469 -51.15 0.15 1.42
C ALA A 469 -51.85 -0.43 0.19
N LYS A 470 -53.18 -0.57 0.25
CA LYS A 470 -53.97 -1.10 -0.87
C LYS A 470 -53.93 -0.18 -2.09
N GLU A 471 -54.04 1.13 -1.90
CA GLU A 471 -53.93 2.09 -3.01
C GLU A 471 -52.53 2.08 -3.63
N ALA A 472 -51.46 2.02 -2.83
CA ALA A 472 -50.09 1.91 -3.33
C ALA A 472 -49.87 0.61 -4.13
N ILE A 473 -50.42 -0.53 -3.67
CA ILE A 473 -50.34 -1.79 -4.42
C ILE A 473 -51.16 -1.72 -5.72
N LYS A 474 -52.34 -1.09 -5.71
CA LYS A 474 -53.12 -0.86 -6.95
C LYS A 474 -52.37 0.05 -7.92
N LEU A 475 -51.65 1.05 -7.41
CA LEU A 475 -50.77 1.88 -8.21
C LEU A 475 -49.64 1.05 -8.83
N LEU A 476 -48.96 0.21 -8.03
CA LEU A 476 -47.95 -0.73 -8.55
C LEU A 476 -48.52 -1.59 -9.68
N ILE A 477 -49.68 -2.23 -9.45
CA ILE A 477 -50.34 -3.07 -10.45
C ILE A 477 -50.57 -2.30 -11.76
N ARG A 478 -50.94 -1.01 -11.70
CA ARG A 478 -51.18 -0.18 -12.89
C ARG A 478 -49.92 0.25 -13.63
N GLN A 479 -48.76 0.17 -12.98
CA GLN A 479 -47.46 0.62 -13.51
C GLN A 479 -46.65 -0.51 -14.14
N THR A 480 -47.07 -1.77 -13.97
CA THR A 480 -46.43 -2.92 -14.63
C THR A 480 -46.87 -3.04 -16.09
N ASN A 481 -46.08 -3.75 -16.89
CA ASN A 481 -46.40 -4.05 -18.29
C ASN A 481 -47.35 -5.26 -18.41
N MET A 482 -48.57 -5.10 -17.90
CA MET A 482 -49.65 -6.09 -18.02
C MET A 482 -50.72 -5.61 -19.00
N PRO A 483 -51.26 -6.49 -19.87
CA PRO A 483 -52.37 -6.14 -20.75
C PRO A 483 -53.55 -5.56 -19.98
N GLY A 484 -54.00 -4.37 -20.40
CA GLY A 484 -55.10 -3.62 -19.76
C GLY A 484 -54.64 -2.47 -18.87
N ASN A 485 -53.35 -2.35 -18.58
CA ASN A 485 -52.80 -1.15 -17.94
C ASN A 485 -52.62 0.01 -18.93
N PRO A 486 -52.70 1.28 -18.48
CA PRO A 486 -52.53 2.45 -19.35
C PRO A 486 -51.17 2.54 -20.04
N GLY A 487 -50.11 2.02 -19.42
CA GLY A 487 -48.73 2.05 -19.95
C GLY A 487 -48.31 0.75 -20.65
N TYR A 488 -49.24 -0.14 -20.98
CA TYR A 488 -48.92 -1.43 -21.59
C TYR A 488 -48.28 -1.27 -22.97
N ASP A 489 -47.09 -1.84 -23.14
CA ASP A 489 -46.35 -1.92 -24.38
C ASP A 489 -46.34 -3.39 -24.88
N PRO A 490 -47.02 -3.70 -26.01
CA PRO A 490 -47.07 -5.05 -26.55
C PRO A 490 -45.73 -5.54 -27.14
N THR A 491 -44.73 -4.66 -27.28
CA THR A 491 -43.39 -5.02 -27.74
C THR A 491 -42.46 -5.45 -26.59
N GLN A 492 -42.93 -5.34 -25.35
CA GLN A 492 -42.23 -5.77 -24.15
C GLN A 492 -42.86 -7.04 -23.56
N PRO A 493 -42.08 -7.90 -22.91
CA PRO A 493 -42.63 -9.09 -22.28
C PRO A 493 -43.58 -8.69 -21.12
N ILE A 494 -44.62 -9.50 -20.94
CA ILE A 494 -45.71 -9.32 -19.99
C ILE A 494 -45.26 -9.72 -18.58
N ASP A 495 -45.56 -8.87 -17.62
CA ASP A 495 -45.32 -9.16 -16.21
C ASP A 495 -46.43 -10.00 -15.59
N SER A 496 -46.12 -10.59 -14.43
CA SER A 496 -47.12 -11.28 -13.61
C SER A 496 -46.93 -10.92 -12.14
N MET A 497 -48.03 -10.90 -11.40
CA MET A 497 -48.03 -10.62 -9.97
C MET A 497 -48.86 -11.66 -9.23
N ALA A 498 -48.42 -11.99 -8.03
CA ALA A 498 -49.17 -12.77 -7.07
C ALA A 498 -49.33 -11.99 -5.77
N LEU A 499 -50.38 -12.34 -5.03
CA LEU A 499 -50.69 -11.70 -3.75
C LEU A 499 -50.77 -12.76 -2.66
N VAL A 500 -50.03 -12.55 -1.57
CA VAL A 500 -50.16 -13.28 -0.32
C VAL A 500 -50.62 -12.28 0.72
N TRP A 501 -51.61 -12.62 1.53
CA TRP A 501 -52.00 -11.74 2.65
C TRP A 501 -52.04 -12.52 3.96
N PHE A 502 -51.68 -11.86 5.05
CA PHE A 502 -51.56 -12.54 6.33
C PHE A 502 -52.20 -11.77 7.48
N THR A 503 -52.70 -12.55 8.44
CA THR A 503 -53.00 -12.12 9.81
C THR A 503 -52.18 -13.05 10.73
N HIS A 504 -52.62 -13.29 11.96
CA HIS A 504 -52.13 -14.42 12.77
C HIS A 504 -52.28 -15.78 12.05
N ASN A 505 -53.27 -15.91 11.15
CA ASN A 505 -53.48 -17.07 10.29
C ASN A 505 -53.10 -16.78 8.83
N VAL A 506 -52.45 -17.75 8.18
CA VAL A 506 -52.09 -17.72 6.75
C VAL A 506 -52.44 -19.06 6.07
N PRO A 507 -53.74 -19.41 5.96
CA PRO A 507 -54.18 -20.59 5.22
C PRO A 507 -53.80 -20.49 3.74
N SER A 508 -53.80 -21.61 3.03
CA SER A 508 -53.50 -21.65 1.58
C SER A 508 -54.49 -20.84 0.73
N THR A 509 -55.69 -20.55 1.25
CA THR A 509 -56.68 -19.67 0.61
C THR A 509 -56.28 -18.19 0.61
N ASN A 510 -55.27 -17.81 1.41
CA ASN A 510 -54.77 -16.44 1.45
C ASN A 510 -53.72 -16.14 0.38
N ILE A 511 -53.85 -16.81 -0.76
CA ILE A 511 -52.90 -16.74 -1.87
C ILE A 511 -53.70 -16.55 -3.14
N LEU A 512 -53.41 -15.48 -3.86
CA LEU A 512 -53.72 -15.37 -5.28
C LEU A 512 -52.46 -15.80 -6.06
N PRO A 513 -52.52 -16.89 -6.85
CA PRO A 513 -51.40 -17.29 -7.69
C PRO A 513 -51.13 -16.25 -8.80
N PHE A 514 -49.97 -16.34 -9.44
CA PHE A 514 -49.56 -15.38 -10.48
C PHE A 514 -50.64 -15.11 -11.52
N GLN A 515 -51.02 -13.83 -11.67
CA GLN A 515 -51.94 -13.31 -12.68
C GLN A 515 -51.23 -12.23 -13.50
N SER A 516 -51.63 -12.09 -14.75
CA SER A 516 -51.28 -10.96 -15.63
C SER A 516 -52.47 -10.07 -15.97
N ASN A 517 -53.62 -10.29 -15.32
CA ASN A 517 -54.83 -9.47 -15.47
C ASN A 517 -54.91 -8.45 -14.32
N PRO A 518 -54.75 -7.14 -14.58
CA PRO A 518 -54.78 -6.09 -13.57
C PRO A 518 -56.08 -6.05 -12.76
N ASN A 519 -57.24 -6.32 -13.38
CA ASN A 519 -58.53 -6.25 -12.70
C ASN A 519 -58.69 -7.36 -11.65
N THR A 520 -58.25 -8.57 -11.97
CA THR A 520 -58.24 -9.70 -11.02
C THR A 520 -57.35 -9.39 -9.82
N LEU A 521 -56.17 -8.80 -10.08
CA LEU A 521 -55.23 -8.40 -9.03
C LEU A 521 -55.82 -7.31 -8.13
N ILE A 522 -56.39 -6.25 -8.71
CA ILE A 522 -57.03 -5.16 -7.98
C ILE A 522 -58.20 -5.67 -7.12
N GLN A 523 -59.02 -6.58 -7.65
CA GLN A 523 -60.10 -7.21 -6.89
C GLN A 523 -59.56 -8.04 -5.73
N ALA A 524 -58.50 -8.82 -5.93
CA ALA A 524 -57.88 -9.59 -4.85
C ALA A 524 -57.29 -8.67 -3.77
N VAL A 525 -56.64 -7.56 -4.13
CA VAL A 525 -56.13 -6.55 -3.17
C VAL A 525 -57.29 -5.97 -2.35
N ASN A 526 -58.42 -5.65 -2.97
CA ASN A 526 -59.60 -5.19 -2.23
C ASN A 526 -60.10 -6.24 -1.25
N ASN A 527 -60.22 -7.50 -1.69
CA ASN A 527 -60.77 -8.59 -0.89
C ASN A 527 -59.82 -9.10 0.21
N ALA A 528 -58.51 -8.90 0.05
CA ALA A 528 -57.50 -9.35 1.00
C ALA A 528 -57.78 -8.79 2.40
N GLY A 529 -58.05 -9.69 3.35
CA GLY A 529 -58.30 -9.34 4.76
C GLY A 529 -59.56 -8.53 5.05
N ALA A 530 -60.49 -8.39 4.11
CA ALA A 530 -61.69 -7.58 4.28
C ALA A 530 -62.56 -8.09 5.46
N TYR A 531 -62.87 -7.21 6.40
CA TYR A 531 -63.70 -7.53 7.56
C TYR A 531 -65.18 -7.21 7.27
N GLN A 532 -66.04 -8.24 7.30
CA GLN A 532 -67.48 -8.11 7.02
C GLN A 532 -67.80 -7.39 5.69
N GLY A 533 -66.95 -7.58 4.68
CA GLY A 533 -67.10 -6.96 3.36
C GLY A 533 -66.54 -5.54 3.25
N ASP A 534 -66.05 -4.93 4.34
CA ASP A 534 -65.31 -3.66 4.29
C ASP A 534 -63.83 -3.93 3.92
N PRO A 535 -63.37 -3.51 2.74
CA PRO A 535 -62.00 -3.77 2.28
C PRO A 535 -60.95 -2.95 3.06
N TYR A 536 -61.34 -1.93 3.82
CA TYR A 536 -60.42 -1.07 4.56
C TYR A 536 -60.58 -1.23 6.08
N LYS A 537 -61.09 -2.39 6.50
CA LYS A 537 -61.05 -2.88 7.87
C LYS A 537 -60.48 -4.29 7.92
N THR A 538 -59.56 -4.51 8.86
CA THR A 538 -58.78 -5.74 9.01
C THR A 538 -58.74 -6.22 10.46
N SER A 539 -58.39 -7.48 10.73
CA SER A 539 -58.38 -7.99 12.12
C SER A 539 -57.42 -9.15 12.31
N GLY A 540 -56.81 -9.25 13.50
CA GLY A 540 -55.94 -10.35 13.91
C GLY A 540 -54.49 -9.92 14.09
N GLY A 541 -53.66 -10.83 14.61
CA GLY A 541 -52.23 -10.57 14.85
C GLY A 541 -51.36 -10.59 13.58
N THR A 542 -50.04 -10.56 13.77
CA THR A 542 -49.05 -10.40 12.69
C THR A 542 -48.18 -11.66 12.58
N ASN A 543 -48.42 -12.49 11.55
CA ASN A 543 -47.63 -13.68 11.23
C ASN A 543 -46.84 -13.48 9.93
N GLY A 544 -45.82 -12.62 9.99
CA GLY A 544 -44.99 -12.29 8.82
C GLY A 544 -44.21 -13.50 8.29
N THR A 545 -43.76 -14.38 9.18
CA THR A 545 -43.09 -15.65 8.82
C THR A 545 -43.99 -16.54 7.96
N GLY A 546 -45.27 -16.65 8.32
CA GLY A 546 -46.26 -17.40 7.55
C GLY A 546 -46.47 -16.83 6.14
N GLY A 547 -46.52 -15.51 6.02
CA GLY A 547 -46.58 -14.82 4.73
C GLY A 547 -45.39 -15.13 3.82
N LEU A 548 -44.17 -15.02 4.36
CA LEU A 548 -42.93 -15.38 3.65
C LEU A 548 -42.89 -16.86 3.26
N TYR A 549 -43.34 -17.76 4.15
CA TYR A 549 -43.43 -19.18 3.85
C TYR A 549 -44.39 -19.47 2.67
N ARG A 550 -45.56 -18.83 2.62
CA ARG A 550 -46.47 -18.99 1.48
C ARG A 550 -45.90 -18.43 0.19
N ALA A 551 -45.22 -17.29 0.25
CA ALA A 551 -44.53 -16.73 -0.89
C ALA A 551 -43.40 -17.65 -1.40
N SER A 552 -42.65 -18.30 -0.50
CA SER A 552 -41.59 -19.24 -0.88
C SER A 552 -42.17 -20.47 -1.58
N GLN A 553 -43.28 -21.03 -1.08
CA GLN A 553 -43.99 -22.13 -1.73
C GLN A 553 -44.51 -21.72 -3.12
N LEU A 554 -45.07 -20.53 -3.23
CA LEU A 554 -45.58 -20.00 -4.50
C LEU A 554 -44.45 -19.88 -5.54
N LEU A 555 -43.32 -19.29 -5.17
CA LEU A 555 -42.17 -19.10 -6.07
C LEU A 555 -41.46 -20.41 -6.44
N ALA A 556 -41.44 -21.38 -5.51
CA ALA A 556 -40.88 -22.70 -5.77
C ALA A 556 -41.68 -23.47 -6.83
N ASN A 557 -43.01 -23.29 -6.85
CA ASN A 557 -43.91 -23.94 -7.80
C ASN A 557 -44.12 -23.16 -9.10
N ALA A 558 -43.67 -21.90 -9.18
CA ALA A 558 -43.87 -21.04 -10.34
C ALA A 558 -42.83 -21.31 -11.44
N PRO A 559 -43.21 -21.22 -12.73
CA PRO A 559 -42.27 -21.36 -13.85
C PRO A 559 -41.22 -20.24 -13.82
N ARG A 560 -39.96 -20.59 -14.10
CA ARG A 560 -38.82 -19.65 -14.15
C ARG A 560 -38.65 -18.97 -15.48
N THR A 561 -39.10 -19.63 -16.54
CA THR A 561 -39.04 -19.11 -17.90
C THR A 561 -40.44 -18.92 -18.47
N THR A 562 -40.53 -18.09 -19.50
CA THR A 562 -41.75 -17.88 -20.28
C THR A 562 -41.37 -17.64 -21.73
N ASN A 563 -42.16 -18.17 -22.65
CA ASN A 563 -41.99 -17.92 -24.08
C ASN A 563 -42.91 -16.77 -24.49
N GLN A 564 -42.32 -15.62 -24.76
CA GLN A 564 -43.05 -14.41 -25.16
C GLN A 564 -42.28 -13.70 -26.27
N LEU A 565 -43.01 -13.06 -27.19
CA LEU A 565 -42.40 -12.33 -28.31
C LEU A 565 -41.44 -13.19 -29.17
N GLY A 566 -41.71 -14.50 -29.28
CA GLY A 566 -40.89 -15.43 -30.07
C GLY A 566 -39.53 -15.79 -29.44
N LYS A 567 -39.29 -15.43 -28.17
CA LYS A 567 -38.06 -15.72 -27.43
C LYS A 567 -38.39 -16.31 -26.05
N GLU A 568 -37.51 -17.17 -25.53
CA GLU A 568 -37.57 -17.60 -24.13
C GLU A 568 -36.96 -16.53 -23.22
N TRP A 569 -37.73 -16.13 -22.21
CA TRP A 569 -37.34 -15.17 -21.20
C TRP A 569 -37.19 -15.85 -19.85
N ILE A 570 -36.18 -15.44 -19.07
CA ILE A 570 -36.08 -15.78 -17.65
C ILE A 570 -36.74 -14.66 -16.85
N TYR A 571 -37.68 -15.00 -15.98
CA TYR A 571 -38.34 -14.01 -15.12
C TYR A 571 -37.35 -13.38 -14.14
N ARG A 572 -37.41 -12.06 -13.97
CA ARG A 572 -36.89 -11.40 -12.76
C ARG A 572 -37.92 -11.58 -11.64
N ARG A 573 -37.53 -12.05 -10.46
CA ARG A 573 -38.45 -12.30 -9.34
C ARG A 573 -38.19 -11.32 -8.21
N ALA A 574 -39.25 -10.75 -7.65
CA ALA A 574 -39.16 -9.84 -6.52
C ALA A 574 -40.31 -10.06 -5.54
N ILE A 575 -40.00 -10.05 -4.26
CA ILE A 575 -40.96 -10.05 -3.16
C ILE A 575 -41.07 -8.62 -2.61
N ILE A 576 -42.29 -8.11 -2.45
CA ILE A 576 -42.55 -6.84 -1.77
C ILE A 576 -43.36 -7.14 -0.51
N PHE A 577 -42.71 -7.05 0.65
CA PHE A 577 -43.29 -7.31 1.95
C PHE A 577 -43.77 -6.00 2.59
N VAL A 578 -45.08 -5.83 2.70
CA VAL A 578 -45.73 -4.61 3.21
C VAL A 578 -46.32 -4.90 4.59
N THR A 579 -45.88 -4.18 5.61
CA THR A 579 -46.30 -4.37 7.01
C THR A 579 -46.29 -3.07 7.79
N ASP A 580 -47.00 -3.03 8.92
CA ASP A 580 -46.97 -1.91 9.86
C ASP A 580 -46.57 -2.30 11.29
N GLY A 581 -46.18 -3.55 11.51
CA GLY A 581 -45.99 -4.11 12.84
C GLY A 581 -44.87 -5.13 12.89
N VAL A 582 -44.44 -5.45 14.11
CA VAL A 582 -43.51 -6.55 14.34
C VAL A 582 -44.27 -7.87 14.26
N THR A 583 -43.65 -8.88 13.63
CA THR A 583 -44.24 -10.22 13.66
C THR A 583 -44.28 -10.71 15.11
N ASN A 584 -45.44 -11.17 15.56
CA ASN A 584 -45.71 -11.49 16.96
C ASN A 584 -46.48 -12.81 17.13
N THR A 585 -46.67 -13.54 16.04
CA THR A 585 -47.26 -14.88 16.03
C THR A 585 -46.17 -15.91 15.72
N PHE A 586 -46.11 -16.98 16.52
CA PHE A 586 -45.20 -18.09 16.29
C PHE A 586 -45.62 -18.86 15.03
N PHE A 587 -44.62 -19.27 14.26
CA PHE A 587 -44.82 -20.00 13.01
C PHE A 587 -44.65 -21.51 13.20
N ASN A 588 -45.52 -22.30 12.54
CA ASN A 588 -45.37 -23.74 12.40
C ASN A 588 -45.91 -24.22 11.05
N ALA A 589 -45.01 -24.72 10.19
CA ALA A 589 -45.34 -25.18 8.84
C ALA A 589 -46.29 -26.39 8.80
N ASN A 590 -46.39 -27.16 9.89
CA ASN A 590 -47.25 -28.35 9.96
C ASN A 590 -48.73 -27.99 10.14
N ASN A 591 -49.04 -26.76 10.58
CA ASN A 591 -50.42 -26.31 10.73
C ASN A 591 -50.95 -25.75 9.41
N SER A 592 -52.20 -26.07 9.05
CA SER A 592 -52.80 -25.63 7.78
C SER A 592 -52.89 -24.11 7.64
N ASN A 593 -53.01 -23.39 8.75
CA ASN A 593 -53.02 -21.93 8.86
C ASN A 593 -51.66 -21.34 9.27
N VAL A 594 -50.61 -22.17 9.36
CA VAL A 594 -49.22 -21.85 9.74
C VAL A 594 -49.03 -21.07 11.05
N ASN A 595 -50.02 -21.16 11.95
CA ASN A 595 -50.06 -20.46 13.22
C ASN A 595 -49.75 -21.42 14.39
N ALA A 596 -48.82 -21.05 15.27
CA ALA A 596 -48.43 -21.82 16.45
C ALA A 596 -48.74 -21.11 17.79
N GLY A 597 -49.59 -20.09 17.76
CA GLY A 597 -49.95 -19.25 18.90
C GLY A 597 -49.26 -17.89 18.88
N SER A 598 -49.82 -16.93 19.63
CA SER A 598 -49.28 -15.58 19.73
C SER A 598 -48.25 -15.47 20.85
N SER A 599 -47.22 -14.67 20.63
CA SER A 599 -46.32 -14.19 21.68
C SER A 599 -47.13 -13.36 22.67
N SER A 600 -46.92 -13.56 23.96
CA SER A 600 -47.59 -12.80 25.02
C SER A 600 -46.76 -12.82 26.28
N MET A 601 -47.14 -12.05 27.30
CA MET A 601 -46.46 -12.01 28.59
C MET A 601 -46.17 -13.43 29.14
N THR A 602 -47.12 -14.36 29.00
CA THR A 602 -47.00 -15.72 29.54
C THR A 602 -46.03 -16.61 28.77
N THR A 603 -45.61 -16.19 27.57
CA THR A 603 -44.59 -16.89 26.77
C THR A 603 -43.17 -16.58 27.21
N TYR A 604 -42.99 -15.74 28.23
CA TYR A 604 -41.69 -15.40 28.84
C TYR A 604 -41.63 -15.92 30.28
N PRO A 605 -40.46 -16.39 30.76
CA PRO A 605 -40.29 -16.83 32.14
C PRO A 605 -40.64 -15.75 33.17
N ASN A 606 -41.04 -16.16 34.38
CA ASN A 606 -41.26 -15.23 35.48
C ASN A 606 -39.98 -14.43 35.78
N GLY A 607 -40.09 -13.10 35.91
CA GLY A 607 -38.96 -12.20 36.16
C GLY A 607 -38.17 -11.77 34.93
N HIS A 608 -38.50 -12.26 33.73
CA HIS A 608 -37.85 -11.85 32.48
C HIS A 608 -38.27 -10.42 32.07
N ALA A 609 -37.35 -9.59 31.56
CA ALA A 609 -37.62 -8.19 31.20
C ALA A 609 -38.74 -8.02 30.14
N CYS A 610 -38.88 -9.01 29.26
CA CYS A 610 -39.94 -9.07 28.25
C CYS A 610 -41.30 -9.58 28.77
N ARG A 611 -41.43 -9.93 30.04
CA ARG A 611 -42.70 -10.37 30.63
C ARG A 611 -43.55 -9.13 31.00
N LYS A 612 -44.19 -8.53 29.99
CA LYS A 612 -45.07 -7.35 30.11
C LYS A 612 -46.27 -7.44 29.15
N ASP A 613 -47.31 -6.68 29.41
CA ASP A 613 -48.55 -6.70 28.62
C ASP A 613 -48.36 -6.14 27.20
N GLU A 614 -47.42 -5.21 27.01
CA GLU A 614 -47.13 -4.56 25.72
C GLU A 614 -46.13 -5.34 24.85
N VAL A 615 -45.75 -6.58 25.24
CA VAL A 615 -44.67 -7.32 24.58
C VAL A 615 -44.92 -7.62 23.11
N LEU A 616 -46.18 -7.65 22.67
CA LEU A 616 -46.58 -7.87 21.28
C LEU A 616 -45.97 -6.86 20.29
N GLU A 617 -45.72 -5.64 20.76
CA GLU A 617 -45.18 -4.54 19.96
C GLU A 617 -43.67 -4.30 20.24
N ASP A 618 -43.07 -5.06 21.15
CA ASP A 618 -41.66 -4.93 21.52
C ASP A 618 -40.77 -5.79 20.59
N ALA A 619 -40.17 -5.14 19.60
CA ALA A 619 -39.33 -5.79 18.59
C ALA A 619 -38.17 -6.59 19.21
N LEU A 620 -37.49 -6.05 20.22
CA LEU A 620 -36.35 -6.73 20.84
C LEU A 620 -36.82 -8.01 21.53
N CYS A 621 -37.93 -7.95 22.27
CA CYS A 621 -38.49 -9.12 22.92
C CYS A 621 -38.98 -10.21 21.95
N GLN A 622 -39.24 -9.87 20.69
CA GLN A 622 -39.58 -10.84 19.65
C GLN A 622 -38.36 -11.42 18.91
N THR A 623 -37.12 -11.11 19.33
CA THR A 623 -35.91 -11.83 18.89
C THR A 623 -35.51 -12.91 19.88
N THR A 624 -34.97 -14.03 19.42
CA THR A 624 -34.49 -15.11 20.31
C THR A 624 -33.32 -14.66 21.17
N GLU A 625 -32.50 -13.73 20.67
CA GLU A 625 -31.34 -13.20 21.39
C GLU A 625 -31.74 -12.52 22.70
N VAL A 626 -32.79 -11.69 22.67
CA VAL A 626 -33.25 -10.95 23.85
C VAL A 626 -34.40 -11.67 24.56
N GLY A 627 -35.36 -12.21 23.81
CA GLY A 627 -36.56 -12.86 24.35
C GLY A 627 -36.40 -14.32 24.76
N GLY A 628 -35.27 -14.96 24.42
CA GLY A 628 -35.05 -16.40 24.60
C GLY A 628 -36.01 -17.27 23.78
N LYS A 629 -35.93 -18.60 23.89
CA LYS A 629 -36.85 -19.52 23.20
C LYS A 629 -38.13 -19.76 24.00
N TYR A 630 -39.22 -20.10 23.31
CA TYR A 630 -40.48 -20.53 23.92
C TYR A 630 -40.87 -21.92 23.41
N ASN A 631 -41.04 -22.90 24.30
CA ASN A 631 -41.31 -24.31 23.96
C ASN A 631 -40.36 -24.87 22.87
N GLY A 632 -39.07 -24.49 22.95
CA GLY A 632 -38.05 -24.88 21.97
C GLY A 632 -38.07 -24.11 20.64
N MET A 633 -39.10 -23.28 20.40
CA MET A 633 -39.22 -22.45 19.20
C MET A 633 -38.45 -21.13 19.36
N ASP A 634 -37.85 -20.67 18.26
CA ASP A 634 -37.33 -19.32 18.15
C ASP A 634 -38.46 -18.28 18.26
N ARG A 635 -38.11 -17.06 18.66
CA ARG A 635 -39.08 -15.96 18.73
C ARG A 635 -39.53 -15.53 17.33
N PRO A 636 -40.73 -14.94 17.20
CA PRO A 636 -41.34 -14.67 15.90
C PRO A 636 -40.45 -13.90 14.90
N ILE A 637 -39.74 -12.83 15.32
CA ILE A 637 -38.85 -12.08 14.40
C ILE A 637 -37.68 -12.97 13.95
N THR A 638 -37.09 -13.74 14.86
CA THR A 638 -36.02 -14.67 14.50
C THR A 638 -36.52 -15.76 13.53
N GLN A 639 -37.73 -16.30 13.72
CA GLN A 639 -38.34 -17.23 12.76
C GLN A 639 -38.54 -16.59 11.38
N MET A 640 -38.95 -15.32 11.34
CA MET A 640 -39.16 -14.57 10.10
C MET A 640 -37.85 -14.32 9.36
N VAL A 641 -36.80 -13.91 10.07
CA VAL A 641 -35.45 -13.72 9.52
C VAL A 641 -34.90 -15.05 8.97
N ASN A 642 -35.07 -16.14 9.70
CA ASN A 642 -34.64 -17.47 9.26
C ASN A 642 -35.37 -17.93 7.99
N MET A 643 -36.67 -17.67 7.89
CA MET A 643 -37.46 -17.93 6.68
C MET A 643 -36.98 -17.07 5.50
N ALA A 644 -36.78 -15.77 5.70
CA ALA A 644 -36.26 -14.87 4.67
C ALA A 644 -34.87 -15.33 4.18
N ASN A 645 -33.98 -15.72 5.09
CA ASN A 645 -32.66 -16.26 4.75
C ASN A 645 -32.76 -17.55 3.92
N THR A 646 -33.75 -18.41 4.20
CA THR A 646 -34.02 -19.62 3.40
C THR A 646 -34.47 -19.26 1.98
N ILE A 647 -35.26 -18.20 1.81
CA ILE A 647 -35.66 -17.72 0.48
C ILE A 647 -34.47 -17.13 -0.27
N LYS A 648 -33.69 -16.26 0.38
CA LYS A 648 -32.54 -15.57 -0.21
C LYS A 648 -31.42 -16.52 -0.61
N SER A 649 -31.16 -17.57 0.18
CA SER A 649 -30.12 -18.56 -0.12
C SER A 649 -30.54 -19.58 -1.19
N ASN A 650 -31.82 -19.64 -1.54
CA ASN A 650 -32.33 -20.57 -2.52
C ASN A 650 -31.99 -20.09 -3.95
N GLN A 651 -30.85 -20.56 -4.46
CA GLN A 651 -30.37 -20.32 -5.84
C GLN A 651 -31.37 -20.73 -6.94
N SER A 652 -32.37 -21.50 -6.57
CA SER A 652 -33.42 -21.97 -7.45
C SER A 652 -34.57 -20.95 -7.55
N ILE A 653 -34.72 -20.07 -6.57
CA ILE A 653 -35.75 -19.01 -6.58
C ILE A 653 -35.22 -17.70 -7.17
N GLN A 654 -33.96 -17.32 -6.86
CA GLN A 654 -33.29 -16.09 -7.29
C GLN A 654 -34.21 -14.85 -7.22
N THR A 655 -34.50 -14.39 -6.01
CA THR A 655 -35.41 -13.25 -5.77
C THR A 655 -34.82 -12.24 -4.81
N ASP A 656 -35.15 -10.97 -5.03
CA ASP A 656 -34.93 -9.90 -4.06
C ASP A 656 -36.16 -9.75 -3.15
N ILE A 657 -35.93 -9.39 -1.89
CA ILE A 657 -36.98 -9.07 -0.92
C ILE A 657 -36.87 -7.58 -0.57
N TYR A 658 -37.92 -6.85 -0.92
CA TYR A 658 -38.16 -5.46 -0.56
C TYR A 658 -39.12 -5.42 0.63
N VAL A 659 -38.87 -4.53 1.58
CA VAL A 659 -39.69 -4.37 2.78
C VAL A 659 -40.18 -2.92 2.84
N LEU A 660 -41.49 -2.75 3.02
CA LEU A 660 -42.15 -1.46 3.20
C LEU A 660 -42.87 -1.45 4.55
N ALA A 661 -42.32 -0.69 5.49
CA ALA A 661 -42.89 -0.43 6.80
C ALA A 661 -43.79 0.82 6.76
N LEU A 662 -45.04 0.71 7.22
CA LEU A 662 -46.05 1.79 7.20
C LEU A 662 -46.24 2.48 8.57
N SER A 663 -45.21 2.44 9.40
CA SER A 663 -45.19 2.97 10.75
C SER A 663 -43.75 3.18 11.21
N SER A 664 -43.57 3.94 12.30
CA SER A 664 -42.28 4.02 12.99
C SER A 664 -42.05 2.74 13.82
N ILE A 665 -41.83 1.62 13.13
CA ILE A 665 -41.43 0.36 13.75
C ILE A 665 -39.90 0.25 13.78
N PRO A 666 -39.34 -0.36 14.84
CA PRO A 666 -37.92 -0.67 14.89
C PRO A 666 -37.51 -1.48 13.66
N ALA A 667 -36.40 -1.09 13.02
CA ALA A 667 -35.81 -1.79 11.88
C ALA A 667 -35.32 -3.23 12.22
N THR A 668 -35.36 -3.60 13.51
CA THR A 668 -34.89 -4.87 14.08
C THR A 668 -35.46 -6.07 13.33
N GLY A 669 -34.58 -6.84 12.68
CA GLY A 669 -34.93 -8.02 11.90
C GLY A 669 -35.53 -7.73 10.52
N LEU A 670 -36.20 -6.60 10.31
CA LEU A 670 -36.77 -6.24 9.00
C LEU A 670 -35.71 -5.71 8.02
N ARG A 671 -34.93 -4.70 8.42
CA ARG A 671 -33.93 -4.06 7.54
C ARG A 671 -32.74 -4.96 7.26
N ASP A 672 -32.16 -5.51 8.32
CA ASP A 672 -30.89 -6.23 8.24
C ASP A 672 -31.09 -7.76 8.13
N GLY A 673 -32.34 -8.23 8.26
CA GLY A 673 -32.68 -9.66 8.25
C GLY A 673 -33.60 -10.07 7.10
N VAL A 674 -34.80 -9.48 7.00
CA VAL A 674 -35.80 -9.86 5.99
C VAL A 674 -35.46 -9.30 4.61
N ALA A 675 -35.14 -8.01 4.52
CA ALA A 675 -34.76 -7.40 3.26
C ALA A 675 -33.50 -8.07 2.68
N SER A 676 -33.40 -8.15 1.35
CA SER A 676 -32.21 -8.72 0.70
C SER A 676 -30.96 -7.89 0.96
N THR A 677 -31.12 -6.57 1.01
CA THR A 677 -30.09 -5.62 1.42
C THR A 677 -30.72 -4.56 2.33
N PRO A 678 -29.95 -3.89 3.21
CA PRO A 678 -30.48 -2.81 4.04
C PRO A 678 -31.13 -1.66 3.25
N ARG A 679 -30.77 -1.49 1.96
CA ARG A 679 -31.34 -0.48 1.06
C ARG A 679 -32.71 -0.86 0.51
N HIS A 680 -33.07 -2.14 0.53
CA HIS A 680 -34.41 -2.60 0.13
C HIS A 680 -35.44 -2.45 1.26
N PHE A 681 -35.06 -1.86 2.40
CA PHE A 681 -35.96 -1.51 3.48
C PHE A 681 -36.36 -0.05 3.38
N TYR A 682 -37.66 0.17 3.25
CA TYR A 682 -38.29 1.47 3.18
C TYR A 682 -39.25 1.64 4.35
N THR A 683 -39.34 2.86 4.87
CA THR A 683 -40.26 3.20 5.95
C THR A 683 -41.03 4.47 5.62
N ALA A 684 -42.30 4.50 5.99
CA ALA A 684 -43.17 5.66 6.00
C ALA A 684 -43.73 5.82 7.41
N GLU A 685 -43.13 6.72 8.20
CA GLU A 685 -43.52 6.94 9.59
C GLU A 685 -44.74 7.85 9.74
N THR A 686 -44.93 8.73 8.75
CA THR A 686 -46.03 9.69 8.62
C THR A 686 -46.68 9.52 7.25
N LEU A 687 -47.93 9.96 7.13
CA LEU A 687 -48.58 10.08 5.82
C LEU A 687 -48.39 11.49 5.29
N GLU A 688 -47.68 11.63 4.18
CA GLU A 688 -47.39 12.92 3.55
C GLU A 688 -47.95 12.92 2.14
N SER A 689 -48.88 13.82 1.86
CA SER A 689 -49.52 13.95 0.55
C SER A 689 -48.84 15.03 -0.29
N GLY A 690 -48.48 14.69 -1.53
CA GLY A 690 -47.94 15.62 -2.50
C GLY A 690 -49.02 16.39 -3.28
N PRO A 691 -48.65 17.48 -3.96
CA PRO A 691 -49.57 18.29 -4.76
C PRO A 691 -50.07 17.58 -6.03
N ASP A 692 -49.41 16.49 -6.44
CA ASP A 692 -49.76 15.62 -7.57
C ASP A 692 -50.78 14.52 -7.20
N GLY A 693 -51.25 14.51 -5.95
CA GLY A 693 -52.18 13.50 -5.44
C GLY A 693 -51.52 12.18 -5.01
N LEU A 694 -50.20 12.06 -5.12
CA LEU A 694 -49.43 10.91 -4.64
C LEU A 694 -48.90 11.17 -3.23
N ASN A 695 -49.03 10.17 -2.35
CA ASN A 695 -48.42 10.22 -1.03
C ASN A 695 -47.00 9.63 -1.01
N ASN A 696 -46.30 9.76 0.11
CA ASN A 696 -44.96 9.21 0.29
C ASN A 696 -44.88 7.68 0.13
N VAL A 697 -45.93 6.92 0.51
CA VAL A 697 -45.99 5.47 0.29
C VAL A 697 -46.10 5.11 -1.18
N ASP A 698 -46.93 5.85 -1.94
CA ASP A 698 -47.02 5.70 -3.39
C ASP A 698 -45.67 5.92 -4.06
N ARG A 699 -44.93 6.96 -3.64
CA ARG A 699 -43.60 7.25 -4.17
C ARG A 699 -42.59 6.17 -3.86
N ILE A 700 -42.61 5.60 -2.65
CA ILE A 700 -41.77 4.47 -2.29
C ILE A 700 -42.10 3.26 -3.18
N MET A 701 -43.39 2.97 -3.37
CA MET A 701 -43.81 1.85 -4.22
C MET A 701 -43.39 2.04 -5.69
N LEU A 702 -43.49 3.26 -6.22
CA LEU A 702 -42.99 3.61 -7.55
C LEU A 702 -41.47 3.49 -7.65
N ALA A 703 -40.72 3.86 -6.60
CA ALA A 703 -39.28 3.71 -6.56
C ALA A 703 -38.85 2.24 -6.56
N ILE A 704 -39.51 1.40 -5.77
CA ILE A 704 -39.32 -0.06 -5.78
C ILE A 704 -39.62 -0.62 -7.18
N ASN A 705 -40.74 -0.22 -7.79
CA ASN A 705 -41.08 -0.64 -9.15
C ASN A 705 -39.99 -0.23 -10.15
N ALA A 706 -39.55 1.03 -10.13
CA ALA A 706 -38.50 1.51 -11.03
C ALA A 706 -37.17 0.76 -10.86
N GLU A 707 -36.85 0.31 -9.64
CA GLU A 707 -35.66 -0.50 -9.37
C GLU A 707 -35.78 -1.93 -9.91
N ILE A 708 -36.97 -2.53 -9.77
CA ILE A 708 -37.28 -3.86 -10.29
C ILE A 708 -37.37 -3.87 -11.82
N GLU A 709 -37.90 -2.80 -12.41
CA GLU A 709 -38.12 -2.66 -13.85
C GLU A 709 -36.86 -2.28 -14.63
N ARG A 710 -35.81 -1.77 -13.96
CA ARG A 710 -34.50 -1.59 -14.58
C ARG A 710 -33.95 -2.94 -15.06
N GLY A 711 -33.32 -2.96 -16.23
CA GLY A 711 -32.62 -4.15 -16.72
C GLY A 711 -31.60 -4.64 -15.67
N PRO A 712 -31.36 -5.95 -15.59
CA PRO A 712 -30.49 -6.51 -14.55
C PRO A 712 -29.13 -5.84 -14.64
N CYS A 713 -28.68 -5.27 -13.52
CA CYS A 713 -27.27 -4.97 -13.38
C CYS A 713 -26.52 -6.30 -13.46
N MET A 714 -25.60 -6.40 -14.42
CA MET A 714 -24.67 -7.52 -14.52
C MET A 714 -23.30 -7.05 -14.10
N SER A 715 -22.58 -7.91 -13.38
CA SER A 715 -21.18 -7.66 -13.04
C SER A 715 -20.31 -7.93 -14.27
N GLY A 716 -19.72 -6.87 -14.80
CA GLY A 716 -18.59 -6.95 -15.72
C GLY A 716 -17.29 -6.96 -14.94
N SER A 717 -16.26 -7.58 -15.50
CA SER A 717 -14.89 -7.45 -15.01
C SER A 717 -13.92 -7.45 -16.17
N ASP A 718 -12.78 -6.78 -16.01
CA ASP A 718 -11.74 -6.76 -17.05
C ASP A 718 -11.05 -8.14 -17.23
N GLY A 719 -11.22 -9.06 -16.29
CA GLY A 719 -10.61 -10.39 -16.35
C GLY A 719 -9.12 -10.42 -16.01
N GLU A 720 -8.57 -9.29 -15.57
CA GLU A 720 -7.16 -9.13 -15.21
C GLU A 720 -6.98 -8.27 -13.96
N TRP A 721 -5.86 -8.46 -13.26
CA TRP A 721 -5.45 -7.61 -12.15
C TRP A 721 -4.84 -6.32 -12.70
N ARG A 722 -5.25 -5.17 -12.14
CA ARG A 722 -4.76 -3.85 -12.53
C ARG A 722 -3.98 -3.20 -11.38
N ALA A 723 -2.76 -2.79 -11.67
CA ALA A 723 -1.86 -2.10 -10.73
C ALA A 723 -1.89 -0.56 -10.88
N THR A 724 -2.79 -0.01 -11.70
CA THR A 724 -2.84 1.42 -12.05
C THR A 724 -4.22 2.05 -11.84
N ILE A 725 -4.26 3.27 -11.30
CA ILE A 725 -5.45 4.12 -11.21
C ILE A 725 -5.14 5.48 -11.85
N PRO A 726 -5.60 5.70 -13.10
CA PRO A 726 -5.58 7.01 -13.73
C PRO A 726 -6.43 8.03 -12.98
N GLY A 727 -6.07 9.32 -13.02
CA GLY A 727 -6.79 10.38 -12.30
C GLY A 727 -8.27 10.49 -12.66
N ASN A 728 -8.66 10.19 -13.90
CA ASN A 728 -10.06 10.19 -14.35
C ASN A 728 -10.86 8.94 -13.92
N HIS A 729 -10.20 7.92 -13.36
CA HIS A 729 -10.83 6.71 -12.82
C HIS A 729 -10.95 6.76 -11.28
N PHE A 730 -10.68 7.92 -10.68
CA PHE A 730 -10.88 8.21 -9.27
C PHE A 730 -11.73 9.48 -9.13
N GLN A 731 -12.61 9.50 -8.13
CA GLN A 731 -13.35 10.70 -7.72
C GLN A 731 -13.21 10.83 -6.20
N SER A 732 -13.03 12.06 -5.73
CA SER A 732 -12.87 12.34 -4.30
C SER A 732 -14.02 11.79 -3.47
N VAL A 733 -13.68 11.03 -2.43
CA VAL A 733 -14.61 10.32 -1.55
C VAL A 733 -13.98 10.17 -0.17
N GLY A 734 -14.77 10.31 0.90
CA GLY A 734 -14.30 10.06 2.27
C GLY A 734 -13.10 10.91 2.71
N GLY A 735 -12.91 12.11 2.15
CA GLY A 735 -11.74 12.97 2.42
C GLY A 735 -10.48 12.63 1.62
N LEU A 736 -10.52 11.59 0.77
CA LEU A 736 -9.43 11.24 -0.15
C LEU A 736 -9.53 12.06 -1.45
N SER A 737 -8.37 12.49 -1.95
CA SER A 737 -8.22 13.20 -3.22
C SER A 737 -7.00 12.68 -3.97
N TYR A 738 -7.11 12.56 -5.29
CA TYR A 738 -5.99 12.14 -6.15
C TYR A 738 -4.74 12.99 -5.88
N PRO A 739 -3.54 12.40 -5.72
CA PRO A 739 -3.17 11.00 -6.00
C PRO A 739 -3.43 9.99 -4.88
N ASN A 740 -3.97 10.40 -3.73
CA ASN A 740 -4.28 9.49 -2.63
C ASN A 740 -5.63 8.81 -2.91
N VAL A 741 -5.59 7.52 -3.17
CA VAL A 741 -6.76 6.74 -3.64
C VAL A 741 -7.27 5.73 -2.61
N GLY A 742 -6.57 5.56 -1.49
CA GLY A 742 -6.90 4.61 -0.43
C GLY A 742 -5.93 4.69 0.74
N GLU A 743 -6.01 3.73 1.65
CA GLU A 743 -5.12 3.60 2.81
C GLU A 743 -4.81 2.13 3.11
N VAL A 744 -3.62 1.91 3.68
CA VAL A 744 -3.24 0.68 4.38
C VAL A 744 -3.17 0.98 5.87
N ILE A 745 -3.74 0.08 6.68
CA ILE A 745 -3.82 0.19 8.12
C ILE A 745 -3.12 -1.03 8.72
N LEU A 746 -2.15 -0.81 9.61
CA LEU A 746 -1.53 -1.85 10.41
C LEU A 746 -1.96 -1.68 11.87
N GLN A 747 -2.39 -2.76 12.49
CA GLN A 747 -2.61 -2.83 13.93
C GLN A 747 -1.63 -3.83 14.54
N ASP A 748 -0.77 -3.37 15.44
CA ASP A 748 0.13 -4.23 16.20
C ASP A 748 -0.69 -5.17 17.09
N ILE A 749 -0.50 -6.48 16.95
CA ILE A 749 -1.26 -7.49 17.69
C ILE A 749 -0.90 -7.49 19.19
N SER A 750 0.32 -7.09 19.53
CA SER A 750 0.82 -7.09 20.91
C SER A 750 0.44 -5.82 21.67
N THR A 751 0.52 -4.65 21.01
CA THR A 751 0.29 -3.35 21.66
C THR A 751 -1.05 -2.70 21.31
N ASN A 752 -1.78 -3.20 20.30
CA ASN A 752 -2.95 -2.56 19.69
C ASN A 752 -2.69 -1.16 19.09
N SER A 753 -1.43 -0.78 18.89
CA SER A 753 -1.07 0.47 18.22
C SER A 753 -1.47 0.43 16.74
N ILE A 754 -2.01 1.53 16.21
CA ILE A 754 -2.50 1.63 14.84
C ILE A 754 -1.61 2.56 14.03
N TYR A 755 -1.17 2.11 12.87
CA TYR A 755 -0.37 2.86 11.89
C TYR A 755 -1.13 2.93 10.56
N ARG A 756 -1.08 4.08 9.88
CA ARG A 756 -1.78 4.31 8.60
C ARG A 756 -0.82 4.87 7.56
N ALA A 757 -0.91 4.37 6.33
CA ALA A 757 -0.21 4.92 5.18
C ALA A 757 -1.18 5.09 4.00
N PRO A 758 -1.11 6.20 3.25
CA PRO A 758 -1.92 6.36 2.06
C PRO A 758 -1.47 5.41 0.95
N ILE A 759 -2.43 4.93 0.17
CA ILE A 759 -2.17 4.32 -1.14
C ILE A 759 -2.16 5.46 -2.15
N VAL A 760 -1.01 5.64 -2.81
CA VAL A 760 -0.74 6.76 -3.73
C VAL A 760 -0.62 6.22 -5.14
N ALA A 761 -1.35 6.83 -6.08
CA ALA A 761 -1.17 6.63 -7.51
C ALA A 761 -0.02 7.50 -8.03
N GLY A 762 1.05 6.87 -8.52
CA GLY A 762 2.20 7.55 -9.11
C GLY A 762 1.85 8.28 -10.42
N THR A 763 2.83 8.97 -11.00
CA THR A 763 2.67 9.69 -12.28
C THR A 763 2.37 8.76 -13.47
N ASP A 764 2.76 7.48 -13.36
CA ASP A 764 2.43 6.39 -14.28
C ASP A 764 1.07 5.72 -13.96
N GLY A 765 0.35 6.26 -12.97
CA GLY A 765 -0.86 5.71 -12.42
C GLY A 765 -0.65 4.53 -11.48
N ARG A 766 0.59 4.00 -11.31
CA ARG A 766 0.81 2.80 -10.48
C ARG A 766 0.54 3.10 -9.02
N VAL A 767 -0.28 2.26 -8.39
CA VAL A 767 -0.68 2.42 -6.99
C VAL A 767 0.27 1.67 -6.07
N ARG A 768 0.80 2.38 -5.08
CA ARG A 768 1.74 1.86 -4.08
C ARG A 768 1.43 2.45 -2.72
N TYR A 769 1.83 1.76 -1.67
CA TYR A 769 1.84 2.30 -0.31
C TYR A 769 3.24 2.15 0.28
N THR A 770 3.59 3.03 1.22
CA THR A 770 4.87 2.97 1.92
C THR A 770 4.71 3.47 3.34
N PHE A 771 5.14 2.65 4.28
CA PHE A 771 5.44 3.08 5.64
C PHE A 771 6.95 3.24 5.76
N GLU A 772 7.42 4.47 5.98
CA GLU A 772 8.85 4.77 6.06
C GLU A 772 9.49 4.17 7.32
N GLU A 773 8.77 4.22 8.46
CA GLU A 773 9.24 3.69 9.75
C GLU A 773 8.10 3.01 10.53
N ILE A 774 8.20 1.69 10.71
CA ILE A 774 7.25 0.86 11.49
C ILE A 774 8.02 -0.01 12.48
N PRO A 775 7.64 -0.08 13.77
CA PRO A 775 8.29 -0.98 14.71
C PRO A 775 8.25 -2.45 14.26
N ARG A 776 9.26 -3.24 14.59
CA ARG A 776 9.23 -4.69 14.34
C ARG A 776 8.11 -5.35 15.13
N GLY A 777 7.50 -6.37 14.55
CA GLY A 777 6.44 -7.12 15.22
C GLY A 777 5.45 -7.77 14.26
N THR A 778 4.41 -8.35 14.82
CA THR A 778 3.33 -8.98 14.06
C THR A 778 2.13 -8.06 14.01
N TYR A 779 1.67 -7.77 12.80
CA TYR A 779 0.61 -6.82 12.53
C TYR A 779 -0.58 -7.49 11.87
N ARG A 780 -1.78 -7.03 12.23
CA ARG A 780 -2.98 -7.23 11.44
C ARG A 780 -3.07 -6.10 10.42
N MET A 781 -2.98 -6.47 9.14
CA MET A 781 -3.01 -5.53 8.02
C MET A 781 -4.39 -5.51 7.38
N GLN A 782 -4.93 -4.31 7.21
CA GLN A 782 -6.11 -3.98 6.44
C GLN A 782 -5.73 -3.00 5.34
N ALA A 783 -6.44 -3.02 4.22
CA ALA A 783 -6.25 -2.04 3.17
C ALA A 783 -7.57 -1.77 2.48
N TYR A 784 -7.79 -0.52 2.05
CA TYR A 784 -8.90 -0.18 1.20
C TYR A 784 -8.49 0.89 0.18
N LEU A 785 -9.04 0.81 -1.03
CA LEU A 785 -8.94 1.90 -2.01
C LEU A 785 -10.26 2.10 -2.73
N PHE A 786 -10.41 3.25 -3.37
CA PHE A 786 -11.56 3.56 -4.20
C PHE A 786 -11.18 3.58 -5.67
N TYR A 787 -12.04 2.99 -6.51
CA TYR A 787 -11.85 2.96 -7.95
C TYR A 787 -13.21 3.06 -8.66
N ARG A 788 -13.24 3.84 -9.75
CA ARG A 788 -14.41 3.96 -10.63
C ARG A 788 -14.02 3.48 -12.03
N HIS A 789 -14.76 2.51 -12.55
CA HIS A 789 -14.46 1.96 -13.85
C HIS A 789 -14.97 2.89 -14.97
N PRO A 790 -14.25 3.06 -16.10
CA PRO A 790 -14.72 3.91 -17.20
C PRO A 790 -16.01 3.42 -17.87
N LEU A 791 -16.30 2.12 -17.80
CA LEU A 791 -17.55 1.52 -18.30
C LEU A 791 -18.70 1.55 -17.28
N ASP A 792 -18.47 2.07 -16.08
CA ASP A 792 -19.56 2.30 -15.14
C ASP A 792 -20.52 3.39 -15.65
N PRO A 793 -21.82 3.31 -15.30
CA PRO A 793 -22.75 4.36 -15.64
C PRO A 793 -22.32 5.71 -15.03
N PRO A 794 -22.68 6.86 -15.66
CA PRO A 794 -22.30 8.20 -15.17
C PRO A 794 -22.69 8.48 -13.72
N THR A 795 -23.74 7.83 -13.21
CA THR A 795 -24.25 7.95 -11.84
C THR A 795 -23.52 7.10 -10.81
N ALA A 796 -22.67 6.15 -11.23
CA ALA A 796 -21.96 5.27 -10.30
C ALA A 796 -20.82 6.03 -9.59
N GLN A 797 -20.87 6.01 -8.27
CA GLN A 797 -19.79 6.49 -7.39
C GLN A 797 -18.59 5.52 -7.41
N PRO A 798 -17.38 5.99 -7.04
CA PRO A 798 -16.23 5.10 -6.81
C PRO A 798 -16.56 4.00 -5.80
N ARG A 799 -16.15 2.77 -6.10
CA ARG A 799 -16.40 1.61 -5.23
C ARG A 799 -15.18 1.32 -4.37
N MET A 800 -15.43 0.80 -3.16
CA MET A 800 -14.39 0.44 -2.21
C MET A 800 -13.91 -1.00 -2.45
N TYR A 801 -12.61 -1.16 -2.62
CA TYR A 801 -11.92 -2.45 -2.70
C TYR A 801 -11.17 -2.64 -1.38
N SER A 802 -11.68 -3.50 -0.50
CA SER A 802 -11.08 -3.74 0.83
C SER A 802 -10.84 -5.23 1.13
N GLN A 803 -11.32 -6.13 0.27
CA GLN A 803 -11.17 -7.57 0.45
C GLN A 803 -9.81 -8.01 -0.05
N ILE A 804 -8.89 -8.36 0.84
CA ILE A 804 -7.55 -8.78 0.48
C ILE A 804 -7.57 -10.21 -0.04
N PHE A 805 -7.03 -10.41 -1.24
CA PHE A 805 -6.96 -11.70 -1.93
C PHE A 805 -5.58 -12.35 -1.73
N THR A 806 -5.54 -13.45 -0.99
CA THR A 806 -4.33 -14.25 -0.75
C THR A 806 -4.66 -15.74 -0.86
N ASN A 807 -3.76 -16.52 -1.47
CA ASN A 807 -3.86 -17.98 -1.59
C ASN A 807 -5.21 -18.50 -2.12
N GLY A 808 -5.85 -17.75 -3.04
CA GLY A 808 -7.14 -18.16 -3.63
C GLY A 808 -8.37 -17.80 -2.79
N SER A 809 -8.21 -17.10 -1.67
CA SER A 809 -9.30 -16.69 -0.77
C SER A 809 -9.32 -15.17 -0.58
N THR A 810 -10.49 -14.63 -0.22
CA THR A 810 -10.68 -13.22 0.14
C THR A 810 -10.91 -13.08 1.64
N GLN A 811 -10.25 -12.09 2.26
CA GLN A 811 -10.34 -11.82 3.69
C GLN A 811 -10.30 -10.29 3.92
N SER A 812 -10.95 -9.80 4.97
CA SER A 812 -10.95 -8.37 5.33
C SER A 812 -9.59 -7.87 5.85
N ASP A 813 -8.74 -8.79 6.29
CA ASP A 813 -7.42 -8.52 6.83
C ASP A 813 -6.50 -9.73 6.65
N MET A 814 -5.20 -9.51 6.83
CA MET A 814 -4.20 -10.57 6.93
C MET A 814 -3.23 -10.31 8.08
N VAL A 815 -2.49 -11.34 8.49
CA VAL A 815 -1.39 -11.20 9.45
C VAL A 815 -0.07 -11.08 8.69
N VAL A 816 0.70 -10.04 8.98
CA VAL A 816 2.03 -9.80 8.39
C VAL A 816 3.05 -9.73 9.52
N VAL A 817 4.13 -10.50 9.37
CA VAL A 817 5.25 -10.49 10.32
C VAL A 817 6.34 -9.58 9.76
N LEU A 818 6.63 -8.52 10.49
CA LEU A 818 7.64 -7.53 10.14
C LEU A 818 8.93 -7.81 10.91
N GLU A 819 9.64 -8.84 10.45
CA GLU A 819 10.96 -9.22 10.95
C GLU A 819 11.99 -9.14 9.81
N PRO A 820 13.23 -8.70 10.07
CA PRO A 820 14.27 -8.72 9.05
C PRO A 820 14.69 -10.17 8.78
N ASN A 821 14.56 -10.61 7.53
CA ASN A 821 15.31 -11.78 7.06
C ASN A 821 16.79 -11.39 7.11
N GLY A 822 17.53 -11.97 8.05
CA GLY A 822 18.89 -11.55 8.36
C GLY A 822 19.88 -11.80 7.23
N GLN A 823 19.89 -10.94 6.20
CA GLN A 823 21.01 -10.66 5.28
C GLN A 823 20.71 -9.34 4.54
N GLY A 824 21.31 -8.25 5.01
CA GLY A 824 21.24 -6.96 4.31
C GLY A 824 21.75 -5.83 5.18
N ALA A 825 23.04 -5.49 5.05
CA ALA A 825 23.61 -4.32 5.68
C ALA A 825 23.12 -3.05 4.98
N GLY A 826 22.65 -2.05 5.73
CA GLY A 826 22.70 -0.64 5.31
C GLY A 826 21.39 0.09 4.99
N PHE A 827 20.21 -0.50 5.15
CA PHE A 827 18.93 0.21 4.98
C PHE A 827 17.94 -0.21 6.06
N ILE A 828 16.95 0.64 6.38
CA ILE A 828 15.73 0.17 7.07
C ILE A 828 15.28 -1.07 6.30
N SER A 829 15.24 -2.23 6.95
CA SER A 829 14.94 -3.50 6.27
C SER A 829 13.61 -3.32 5.54
N THR A 830 13.68 -3.28 4.22
CA THR A 830 12.52 -2.98 3.38
C THR A 830 11.82 -4.30 3.13
N ILE A 831 10.65 -4.45 3.72
CA ILE A 831 9.78 -5.59 3.50
C ILE A 831 8.84 -5.20 2.37
N GLU A 832 8.84 -5.99 1.31
CA GLU A 832 7.89 -5.84 0.22
C GLU A 832 6.68 -6.73 0.46
N GLN A 833 5.50 -6.13 0.64
CA GLN A 833 4.24 -6.84 0.79
C GLN A 833 3.23 -6.31 -0.22
N ASN A 834 3.19 -6.96 -1.38
CA ASN A 834 2.22 -6.63 -2.41
C ASN A 834 0.80 -7.03 -1.99
N LEU A 835 -0.18 -6.22 -2.39
CA LEU A 835 -1.59 -6.41 -2.06
C LEU A 835 -2.41 -6.63 -3.31
N ARG A 836 -3.35 -7.56 -3.23
CA ARG A 836 -4.39 -7.79 -4.24
C ARG A 836 -5.74 -7.55 -3.60
N LEU A 837 -6.50 -6.60 -4.12
CA LEU A 837 -7.77 -6.19 -3.53
C LEU A 837 -8.95 -6.55 -4.44
N ARG A 838 -9.97 -7.16 -3.84
CA ARG A 838 -11.27 -7.46 -4.41
C ARG A 838 -12.30 -6.46 -3.90
N LEU A 839 -13.37 -6.32 -4.67
CA LEU A 839 -14.48 -5.46 -4.33
C LEU A 839 -15.09 -5.91 -3.00
N ASP A 840 -15.40 -4.95 -2.14
CA ASP A 840 -16.21 -5.18 -0.96
C ASP A 840 -17.69 -5.01 -1.31
N GLY A 841 -18.42 -6.12 -1.40
CA GLY A 841 -19.81 -6.16 -1.85
C GLY A 841 -19.97 -6.53 -3.33
N ASN A 842 -21.00 -5.98 -3.98
CA ASN A 842 -21.38 -6.32 -5.36
C ASN A 842 -21.43 -5.05 -6.21
N VAL A 843 -20.90 -5.06 -7.44
CA VAL A 843 -21.02 -3.92 -8.38
C VAL A 843 -22.47 -3.52 -8.67
N CYS A 844 -23.39 -4.47 -8.46
CA CYS A 844 -24.83 -4.34 -8.62
C CYS A 844 -25.61 -4.14 -7.34
N SER A 845 -24.97 -4.12 -6.16
CA SER A 845 -25.64 -3.60 -4.97
C SER A 845 -25.74 -2.09 -5.16
N VAL A 846 -26.94 -1.60 -5.47
CA VAL A 846 -27.21 -0.17 -5.71
C VAL A 846 -26.68 0.61 -4.52
N ASN A 847 -25.70 1.50 -4.71
CA ASN A 847 -25.08 2.36 -3.68
C ASN A 847 -26.09 3.25 -2.92
#